data_AF-A0A957WC33-F1
#
_entry.id   AF-A0A957WC33-F1
#
_cell.length_a   1.000
_cell.length_b   1.000
_cell.length_c   1.000
_cell.angle_alpha   90.00
_cell.angle_beta   90.00
_cell.angle_gamma   90.00
#
_symmetry.space_group_name_H-M   'P 1'
#
loop_
_entity.id
_entity.type
_entity.pdbx_description
1 polymer ?
#
loop_
_entity_poly.entity_id
_entity_poly.type
_entity_poly.pdbx_seq_one_letter_code
_entity_poly.pdbx_strand_id
1 'polypeptide(L)'
;GFFAFNGFMVAFGRIVQYQALVVWFSALAFLMALEWQTRRQSRLALLSGLFLGVGVLAHYDGILVLPAVVWVFVSPALAKYFPNLKAERSNELEPPHLAALVKAGGSFIGAFSLPMLLFYLPFALDPRANRTGDYVGNRIGDELRNNLPDFFHFNTFYSSFYYITLTGFLILFFLVWLSWPNRWSRAVALLSAVASLAVIIKPNLFATAAVDLSFLPFALLLLSAFVASAFTSATLPALIIWLAIPFLGYNFVVALGLTHIYTIVPAWSLLAAFGWVSLVGYFENSPSPRRWRDSPLPEGEGLGVRGQEFTVSMSSQPRQIDSLSLAPQNRWADGALLILLTLSTLFLWNAFIRHDVEYWQDYPDGNLALFWTPYESPPTAGFFGFAHRASWKAIGQQLNDGVLAGDYGSNEEPDVTTWYTRGAPRACDPQPEYYFLAGDLIDPIDIPNDLITERYEQVGLVTLPNQKQMRIMQQQPTTLELGQVDDAALARAFDQTAWPAAFARSARGSQPSEATFGSAALGPLVRLVGYDLDTRRAYPGGRVPVTLYWQTLAEFPAGYQIFTHLESDAGPVAQSDGVPVCWTYPTDTWRPGQIIADQHALSLSPEFQPGRYPLAIGLYLPDTFERLDLLDAAGNPAGTSLILETVDVRDEKIRN
;
A
#
# COMPACT_ATOMS: atom_id res chain seq x y z
N GLY A 1 5.24 -21.56 -6.08
CA GLY A 1 3.89 -21.85 -5.58
C GLY A 1 3.79 -21.49 -4.12
N PHE A 2 4.03 -22.44 -3.22
CA PHE A 2 3.88 -22.26 -1.77
C PHE A 2 4.52 -20.99 -1.20
N PHE A 3 5.82 -20.78 -1.39
CA PHE A 3 6.53 -19.62 -0.84
C PHE A 3 6.05 -18.27 -1.41
N ALA A 4 5.28 -18.25 -2.51
CA ALA A 4 4.67 -17.00 -2.97
C ALA A 4 3.40 -16.65 -2.18
N PHE A 5 2.83 -17.59 -1.43
CA PHE A 5 1.64 -17.37 -0.60
C PHE A 5 2.06 -16.87 0.78
N ASN A 6 2.18 -15.56 0.92
CA ASN A 6 2.58 -14.88 2.15
C ASN A 6 1.73 -13.62 2.39
N GLY A 7 1.92 -13.02 3.56
CA GLY A 7 1.12 -11.90 4.05
C GLY A 7 1.10 -10.69 3.14
N PHE A 8 2.27 -10.29 2.64
CA PHE A 8 2.38 -9.14 1.76
C PHE A 8 1.64 -9.37 0.45
N MET A 9 1.74 -10.58 -0.13
CA MET A 9 1.02 -10.90 -1.37
C MET A 9 -0.50 -10.92 -1.17
N VAL A 10 -0.97 -11.39 0.00
CA VAL A 10 -2.40 -11.36 0.35
C VAL A 10 -2.86 -9.93 0.60
N ALA A 11 -2.13 -9.17 1.43
CA ALA A 11 -2.43 -7.78 1.76
C ALA A 11 -2.53 -6.91 0.51
N PHE A 12 -1.51 -6.91 -0.34
CA PHE A 12 -1.50 -6.13 -1.59
C PHE A 12 -2.42 -6.71 -2.66
N GLY A 13 -2.84 -7.97 -2.54
CA GLY A 13 -3.88 -8.54 -3.40
C GLY A 13 -5.30 -8.04 -3.07
N ARG A 14 -5.51 -7.45 -1.90
CA ARG A 14 -6.82 -6.97 -1.43
C ARG A 14 -7.05 -5.48 -1.63
N ILE A 15 -6.02 -4.75 -2.04
CA ILE A 15 -6.07 -3.31 -2.29
C ILE A 15 -5.48 -3.01 -3.66
N VAL A 16 -6.11 -2.11 -4.41
CA VAL A 16 -5.52 -1.59 -5.66
C VAL A 16 -4.56 -0.46 -5.29
N GLN A 17 -3.33 -0.81 -4.92
CA GLN A 17 -2.28 0.14 -4.54
C GLN A 17 -0.98 -0.13 -5.33
N TYR A 18 -0.07 0.85 -5.34
CA TYR A 18 1.16 0.81 -6.13
C TYR A 18 2.07 -0.39 -5.81
N GLN A 19 2.07 -0.90 -4.57
CA GLN A 19 2.91 -2.03 -4.15
C GLN A 19 2.61 -3.28 -4.98
N ALA A 20 1.34 -3.54 -5.29
CA ALA A 20 0.94 -4.64 -6.15
C ALA A 20 1.56 -4.45 -7.55
N LEU A 21 1.42 -3.26 -8.14
CA LEU A 21 1.98 -2.97 -9.46
C LEU A 21 3.50 -3.18 -9.48
N VAL A 22 4.23 -2.65 -8.49
CA VAL A 22 5.69 -2.83 -8.39
C VAL A 22 6.04 -4.32 -8.36
N VAL A 23 5.44 -5.10 -7.46
CA VAL A 23 5.72 -6.54 -7.33
C VAL A 23 5.46 -7.29 -8.63
N TRP A 24 4.27 -7.12 -9.21
CA TRP A 24 3.84 -7.84 -10.41
C TRP A 24 4.68 -7.47 -11.62
N PHE A 25 4.88 -6.17 -11.87
CA PHE A 25 5.61 -5.72 -13.04
C PHE A 25 7.12 -5.94 -12.92
N SER A 26 7.71 -5.89 -11.72
CA SER A 26 9.10 -6.32 -11.52
C SER A 26 9.29 -7.82 -11.82
N ALA A 27 8.35 -8.67 -11.37
CA ALA A 27 8.40 -10.11 -11.65
C ALA A 27 8.22 -10.42 -13.16
N LEU A 28 7.29 -9.72 -13.83
CA LEU A 28 7.11 -9.85 -15.27
C LEU A 28 8.33 -9.35 -16.04
N ALA A 29 8.94 -8.23 -15.65
CA ALA A 29 10.15 -7.71 -16.27
C ALA A 29 11.30 -8.71 -16.19
N PHE A 30 11.50 -9.31 -15.01
CA PHE A 30 12.48 -10.35 -14.78
C PHE A 30 12.19 -11.62 -15.59
N LEU A 31 10.95 -12.08 -15.62
CA LEU A 31 10.53 -13.25 -16.41
C LEU A 31 10.77 -13.03 -17.92
N MET A 32 10.44 -11.86 -18.45
CA MET A 32 10.68 -11.53 -19.86
C MET A 32 12.18 -11.47 -20.19
N ALA A 33 13.02 -11.01 -19.26
CA ALA A 33 14.47 -11.07 -19.42
C ALA A 33 14.97 -12.52 -19.46
N LEU A 34 14.42 -13.41 -18.62
CA LEU A 34 14.75 -14.84 -18.64
C LEU A 34 14.30 -15.52 -19.94
N GLU A 35 13.06 -15.29 -20.38
CA GLU A 35 12.54 -15.80 -21.66
C GLU A 35 13.35 -15.26 -22.87
N TRP A 36 13.88 -14.04 -22.77
CA TRP A 36 14.79 -13.53 -23.79
C TRP A 36 16.06 -14.38 -23.89
N GLN A 37 16.56 -14.97 -22.79
CA GLN A 37 17.75 -15.81 -22.86
C GLN A 37 17.55 -17.06 -23.72
N THR A 38 16.37 -17.67 -23.63
CA THR A 38 16.05 -18.89 -24.39
C THR A 38 15.70 -18.54 -25.84
N ARG A 39 14.86 -17.53 -26.06
CA ARG A 39 14.28 -17.26 -27.39
C ARG A 39 15.02 -16.20 -28.21
N ARG A 40 15.81 -15.34 -27.57
CA ARG A 40 16.58 -14.24 -28.21
C ARG A 40 15.73 -13.24 -29.02
N GLN A 41 14.45 -13.09 -28.69
CA GLN A 41 13.53 -12.21 -29.43
C GLN A 41 13.52 -10.80 -28.84
N SER A 42 13.74 -9.77 -29.66
CA SER A 42 13.78 -8.37 -29.20
C SER A 42 12.48 -7.90 -28.54
N ARG A 43 11.33 -8.48 -28.92
CA ARG A 43 10.04 -8.19 -28.26
C ARG A 43 10.03 -8.52 -26.77
N LEU A 44 10.78 -9.53 -26.33
CA LEU A 44 10.87 -9.90 -24.92
C LEU A 44 11.71 -8.88 -24.14
N ALA A 45 12.78 -8.37 -24.75
CA ALA A 45 13.56 -7.27 -24.16
C ALA A 45 12.74 -5.96 -24.09
N LEU A 46 11.92 -5.68 -25.11
CA LEU A 46 10.97 -4.57 -25.11
C LEU A 46 9.94 -4.71 -23.98
N LEU A 47 9.30 -5.88 -23.84
CA LEU A 47 8.33 -6.14 -22.76
C LEU A 47 8.99 -6.06 -21.38
N SER A 48 10.21 -6.56 -21.24
CA SER A 48 10.99 -6.44 -20.00
C SER A 48 11.22 -4.98 -19.60
N GLY A 49 11.62 -4.14 -20.57
CA GLY A 49 11.82 -2.70 -20.35
C GLY A 49 10.51 -1.98 -20.03
N LEU A 50 9.44 -2.27 -20.77
CA LEU A 50 8.11 -1.69 -20.54
C LEU A 50 7.58 -2.03 -19.14
N PHE A 51 7.63 -3.31 -18.76
CA PHE A 51 7.15 -3.76 -17.45
C PHE A 51 7.96 -3.13 -16.32
N LEU A 52 9.30 -3.11 -16.42
CA LEU A 52 10.11 -2.45 -15.41
C LEU A 52 9.80 -0.95 -15.32
N GLY A 53 9.59 -0.29 -16.46
CA GLY A 53 9.16 1.10 -16.52
C GLY A 53 7.84 1.33 -15.79
N VAL A 54 6.81 0.51 -16.05
CA VAL A 54 5.54 0.59 -15.33
C VAL A 54 5.74 0.40 -13.82
N GLY A 55 6.61 -0.52 -13.41
CA GLY A 55 6.97 -0.69 -12.00
C GLY A 55 7.56 0.58 -11.38
N VAL A 56 8.49 1.25 -12.08
CA VAL A 56 9.10 2.52 -11.63
C VAL A 56 8.09 3.67 -11.60
N LEU A 57 7.19 3.76 -12.57
CA LEU A 57 6.11 4.77 -12.58
C LEU A 57 5.11 4.56 -11.46
N ALA A 58 4.82 3.30 -11.13
CA ALA A 58 3.95 2.99 -10.01
C ALA A 58 4.60 3.48 -8.71
N HIS A 59 5.90 3.19 -8.52
CA HIS A 59 6.67 3.70 -7.39
C HIS A 59 8.19 3.50 -7.57
N TYR A 60 9.00 4.40 -7.00
CA TYR A 60 10.45 4.46 -7.25
C TYR A 60 11.19 3.15 -6.91
N ASP A 61 10.72 2.38 -5.92
CA ASP A 61 11.35 1.12 -5.52
C ASP A 61 11.46 0.10 -6.64
N GLY A 62 10.62 0.20 -7.69
CA GLY A 62 10.69 -0.67 -8.86
C GLY A 62 12.07 -0.67 -9.53
N ILE A 63 12.84 0.42 -9.37
CA ILE A 63 14.19 0.54 -9.93
C ILE A 63 15.18 -0.44 -9.31
N LEU A 64 14.93 -0.91 -8.09
CA LEU A 64 15.84 -1.78 -7.35
C LEU A 64 16.00 -3.16 -8.01
N VAL A 65 15.10 -3.52 -8.93
CA VAL A 65 15.14 -4.77 -9.71
C VAL A 65 15.98 -4.64 -10.99
N LEU A 66 16.25 -3.41 -11.45
CA LEU A 66 17.01 -3.14 -12.67
C LEU A 66 18.36 -3.87 -12.73
N PRO A 67 19.20 -3.89 -11.67
CA PRO A 67 20.49 -4.59 -11.72
C PRO A 67 20.35 -6.09 -11.98
N ALA A 68 19.31 -6.73 -11.43
CA ALA A 68 19.04 -8.15 -11.65
C ALA A 68 18.59 -8.41 -13.11
N VAL A 69 17.72 -7.57 -13.66
CA VAL A 69 17.27 -7.64 -15.05
C VAL A 69 18.44 -7.44 -16.01
N VAL A 70 19.28 -6.44 -15.77
CA VAL A 70 20.48 -6.17 -16.58
C VAL A 70 21.46 -7.35 -16.52
N TRP A 71 21.66 -7.96 -15.35
CA TRP A 71 22.49 -9.15 -15.22
C TRP A 71 22.00 -10.30 -16.11
N VAL A 72 20.68 -10.52 -16.20
CA VAL A 72 20.12 -11.54 -17.09
C VAL A 72 20.47 -11.25 -18.56
N PHE A 73 20.45 -10.00 -19.01
CA PHE A 73 20.84 -9.69 -20.39
C PHE A 73 22.36 -9.88 -20.64
N VAL A 74 23.20 -9.48 -19.69
CA VAL A 74 24.65 -9.33 -19.91
C VAL A 74 25.47 -10.57 -19.53
N SER A 75 25.05 -11.33 -18.51
CA SER A 75 25.80 -12.49 -18.00
C SER A 75 26.16 -13.55 -19.06
N PRO A 76 25.33 -13.86 -20.07
CA PRO A 76 25.72 -14.80 -21.12
C PRO A 76 26.89 -14.33 -21.98
N ALA A 77 27.03 -13.02 -22.20
CA ALA A 77 28.14 -12.44 -22.95
C ALA A 77 29.44 -12.45 -22.12
N LEU A 78 29.34 -12.17 -20.83
CA LEU A 78 30.48 -12.19 -19.91
C LEU A 78 31.10 -13.58 -19.75
N ALA A 79 30.29 -14.63 -19.82
CA ALA A 79 30.76 -16.03 -19.76
C ALA A 79 31.80 -16.39 -20.84
N LYS A 80 31.92 -15.61 -21.94
CA LYS A 80 32.98 -15.80 -22.94
C LYS A 80 34.38 -15.54 -22.39
N TYR A 81 34.52 -14.62 -21.45
CA TYR A 81 35.80 -14.17 -20.91
C TYR A 81 36.30 -15.03 -19.73
N PHE A 82 35.50 -16.00 -19.27
CA PHE A 82 35.80 -16.87 -18.14
C PHE A 82 35.66 -18.37 -18.51
N PRO A 83 36.55 -18.90 -19.37
CA PRO A 83 36.39 -20.22 -19.99
C PRO A 83 36.50 -21.42 -19.02
N ASN A 84 37.24 -21.30 -17.92
CA ASN A 84 37.36 -22.38 -16.93
C ASN A 84 36.06 -22.59 -16.12
N LEU A 85 35.16 -21.60 -16.13
CA LEU A 85 33.86 -21.62 -15.46
C LEU A 85 32.70 -21.97 -16.43
N LYS A 86 33.00 -22.07 -17.74
CA LYS A 86 32.07 -22.48 -18.80
C LYS A 86 31.73 -23.96 -18.76
N ALA A 87 32.60 -24.79 -18.16
CA ALA A 87 32.50 -26.24 -18.13
C ALA A 87 31.31 -26.76 -17.29
N GLU A 88 30.78 -25.95 -16.36
CA GLU A 88 29.57 -26.28 -15.57
C GLU A 88 28.25 -25.84 -16.24
N ARG A 89 28.30 -25.06 -17.35
CA ARG A 89 27.13 -24.85 -18.20
C ARG A 89 26.90 -26.12 -19.02
N SER A 90 26.08 -27.03 -18.52
CA SER A 90 25.50 -28.08 -19.35
C SER A 90 24.73 -27.44 -20.52
N ASN A 91 25.28 -27.57 -21.73
CA ASN A 91 24.66 -27.59 -23.06
C ASN A 91 23.52 -26.63 -23.50
N GLU A 92 22.98 -25.71 -22.71
CA GLU A 92 21.66 -25.17 -23.11
C GLU A 92 21.65 -23.91 -23.99
N LEU A 93 22.61 -22.98 -23.92
CA LEU A 93 22.53 -21.75 -24.74
C LEU A 93 23.90 -21.15 -25.11
N GLU A 94 24.17 -21.05 -26.41
CA GLU A 94 25.31 -20.29 -26.93
C GLU A 94 25.27 -18.81 -26.48
N PRO A 95 26.43 -18.17 -26.23
CA PRO A 95 26.49 -16.76 -25.92
C PRO A 95 25.87 -15.94 -27.06
N PRO A 96 25.01 -14.95 -26.78
CA PRO A 96 24.38 -14.15 -27.82
C PRO A 96 25.44 -13.36 -28.60
N HIS A 97 25.27 -13.27 -29.92
CA HIS A 97 26.09 -12.38 -30.73
C HIS A 97 25.89 -10.92 -30.28
N LEU A 98 26.94 -10.10 -30.38
CA LEU A 98 26.93 -8.69 -29.98
C LEU A 98 25.73 -7.92 -30.56
N ALA A 99 25.38 -8.17 -31.82
CA ALA A 99 24.22 -7.55 -32.47
C ALA A 99 22.88 -7.86 -31.78
N ALA A 100 22.69 -9.08 -31.27
CA ALA A 100 21.49 -9.47 -30.55
C ALA A 100 21.41 -8.77 -29.18
N LEU A 101 22.55 -8.63 -28.50
CA LEU A 101 22.66 -7.92 -27.23
C LEU A 101 22.41 -6.42 -27.40
N VAL A 102 22.99 -5.80 -28.43
CA VAL A 102 22.76 -4.39 -28.78
C VAL A 102 21.29 -4.15 -29.12
N LYS A 103 20.67 -5.02 -29.93
CA LYS A 103 19.25 -4.92 -30.29
C LYS A 103 18.35 -5.07 -29.06
N ALA A 104 18.64 -6.04 -28.18
CA ALA A 104 17.89 -6.24 -26.94
C ALA A 104 18.04 -5.04 -26.00
N GLY A 105 19.27 -4.57 -25.79
CA GLY A 105 19.57 -3.38 -24.97
C GLY A 105 18.86 -2.13 -25.49
N GLY A 106 18.92 -1.85 -26.80
CA GLY A 106 18.20 -0.73 -27.39
C GLY A 106 16.68 -0.85 -27.25
N SER A 107 16.12 -2.06 -27.42
CA SER A 107 14.68 -2.31 -27.25
C SER A 107 14.25 -2.12 -25.79
N PHE A 108 15.04 -2.62 -24.84
CA PHE A 108 14.80 -2.49 -23.41
C PHE A 108 14.89 -1.02 -22.98
N ILE A 109 15.99 -0.33 -23.30
CA ILE A 109 16.23 1.07 -22.93
C ILE A 109 15.15 1.97 -23.52
N GLY A 110 14.78 1.78 -24.79
CA GLY A 110 13.71 2.56 -25.40
C GLY A 110 12.37 2.38 -24.68
N ALA A 111 11.98 1.14 -24.39
CA ALA A 111 10.71 0.83 -23.73
C ALA A 111 10.67 1.21 -22.24
N PHE A 112 11.82 1.17 -21.56
CA PHE A 112 11.98 1.59 -20.18
C PHE A 112 11.98 3.12 -20.07
N SER A 113 12.83 3.79 -20.85
CA SER A 113 13.08 5.23 -20.69
C SER A 113 11.98 6.10 -21.30
N LEU A 114 11.33 5.70 -22.39
CA LEU A 114 10.33 6.56 -23.05
C LEU A 114 9.14 6.91 -22.13
N PRO A 115 8.47 5.94 -21.47
CA PRO A 115 7.41 6.27 -20.52
C PRO A 115 7.92 7.09 -19.33
N MET A 116 9.16 6.82 -18.87
CA MET A 116 9.74 7.58 -17.74
C MET A 116 9.94 9.04 -18.13
N LEU A 117 10.51 9.29 -19.30
CA LEU A 117 10.74 10.64 -19.80
C LEU A 117 9.43 11.39 -20.01
N LEU A 118 8.41 10.74 -20.57
CA LEU A 118 7.10 11.37 -20.78
C LEU A 118 6.41 11.78 -19.47
N PHE A 119 6.67 11.06 -18.37
CA PHE A 119 6.11 11.38 -17.05
C PHE A 119 6.98 12.34 -16.23
N TYR A 120 8.26 12.00 -16.06
CA TYR A 120 9.16 12.73 -15.17
C TYR A 120 9.67 14.04 -15.75
N LEU A 121 9.72 14.22 -17.08
CA LEU A 121 10.17 15.49 -17.65
C LEU A 121 9.18 16.63 -17.36
N PRO A 122 7.86 16.51 -17.63
CA PRO A 122 6.91 17.54 -17.22
C PRO A 122 6.92 17.77 -15.71
N PHE A 123 7.00 16.70 -14.92
CA PHE A 123 7.07 16.80 -13.46
C PHE A 123 8.29 17.58 -12.98
N ALA A 124 9.48 17.28 -13.50
CA ALA A 124 10.72 17.95 -13.09
C ALA A 124 10.80 19.42 -13.55
N LEU A 125 10.03 19.79 -14.58
CA LEU A 125 9.90 21.16 -15.06
C LEU A 125 8.83 21.95 -14.28
N ASP A 126 8.00 21.31 -13.46
CA ASP A 126 7.01 21.97 -12.63
C ASP A 126 7.68 22.72 -11.47
N PRO A 127 7.37 24.01 -11.24
CA PRO A 127 7.95 24.80 -10.14
C PRO A 127 7.74 24.17 -8.75
N ARG A 128 6.74 23.30 -8.58
CA ARG A 128 6.41 22.62 -7.31
C ARG A 128 7.20 21.32 -7.12
N ALA A 129 8.01 20.87 -8.09
CA ALA A 129 8.76 19.60 -8.03
C ALA A 129 9.67 19.49 -6.80
N ASN A 130 10.26 20.61 -6.36
CA ASN A 130 11.18 20.65 -5.21
C ASN A 130 10.54 20.11 -3.91
N ARG A 131 9.22 20.24 -3.73
CA ARG A 131 8.51 19.69 -2.56
C ARG A 131 8.64 18.16 -2.42
N THR A 132 8.83 17.46 -3.53
CA THR A 132 9.00 15.99 -3.51
C THR A 132 10.42 15.58 -3.13
N GLY A 133 11.42 16.41 -3.46
CA GLY A 133 12.83 16.14 -3.15
C GLY A 133 13.09 16.06 -1.65
N ASP A 134 12.57 17.02 -0.89
CA ASP A 134 12.74 17.07 0.58
C ASP A 134 12.15 15.84 1.27
N TYR A 135 10.98 15.39 0.80
CA TYR A 135 10.33 14.18 1.30
C TYR A 135 11.17 12.91 1.07
N VAL A 136 11.74 12.74 -0.13
CA VAL A 136 12.59 11.59 -0.45
C VAL A 136 13.90 11.64 0.33
N GLY A 137 14.51 12.83 0.47
CA GLY A 137 15.72 13.05 1.26
C GLY A 137 15.56 12.60 2.71
N ASN A 138 14.49 13.06 3.37
CA ASN A 138 14.18 12.67 4.76
C ASN A 138 13.97 11.15 4.93
N ARG A 139 13.50 10.47 3.87
CA ARG A 139 13.23 9.03 3.91
C ARG A 139 14.51 8.20 3.76
N ILE A 140 15.43 8.62 2.90
CA ILE A 140 16.75 7.97 2.74
C ILE A 140 17.63 8.28 3.96
N GLY A 141 17.63 9.53 4.43
CA GLY A 141 18.48 10.00 5.51
C GLY A 141 19.96 10.09 5.14
N ASP A 142 20.76 10.55 6.11
CA ASP A 142 22.17 10.89 5.89
C ASP A 142 23.17 9.86 6.44
N GLU A 143 22.68 8.82 7.12
CA GLU A 143 23.52 7.84 7.83
C GLU A 143 23.05 6.41 7.59
N LEU A 144 24.00 5.46 7.63
CA LEU A 144 23.69 4.03 7.64
C LEU A 144 22.94 3.68 8.93
N ARG A 145 21.95 2.80 8.82
CA ARG A 145 21.14 2.33 9.96
C ARG A 145 21.10 0.82 10.03
N ASN A 146 20.46 0.28 11.06
CA ASN A 146 20.13 -1.13 11.14
C ASN A 146 18.63 -1.29 11.43
N ASN A 147 17.84 -1.37 10.37
CA ASN A 147 16.40 -1.58 10.43
C ASN A 147 16.02 -3.06 10.44
N LEU A 148 16.95 -3.99 10.70
CA LEU A 148 16.62 -5.41 10.82
C LEU A 148 15.52 -5.70 11.84
N PRO A 149 15.49 -5.07 13.03
CA PRO A 149 14.40 -5.28 13.99
C PRO A 149 13.03 -4.97 13.39
N ASP A 150 12.90 -3.81 12.72
CA ASP A 150 11.67 -3.41 12.05
C ASP A 150 11.32 -4.36 10.90
N PHE A 151 12.31 -4.76 10.10
CA PHE A 151 12.10 -5.75 9.04
C PHE A 151 11.52 -7.06 9.57
N PHE A 152 12.06 -7.60 10.67
CA PHE A 152 11.51 -8.80 11.29
C PHE A 152 10.13 -8.55 11.87
N HIS A 153 9.93 -7.43 12.56
CA HIS A 153 8.65 -7.07 13.15
C HIS A 153 7.53 -7.02 12.09
N PHE A 154 7.72 -6.25 11.01
CA PHE A 154 6.77 -6.17 9.90
C PHE A 154 6.53 -7.53 9.23
N ASN A 155 7.59 -8.26 8.88
CA ASN A 155 7.44 -9.53 8.17
C ASN A 155 6.70 -10.59 8.99
N THR A 156 6.97 -10.65 10.28
CA THR A 156 6.34 -11.62 11.19
C THR A 156 4.89 -11.23 11.50
N PHE A 157 4.57 -9.93 11.52
CA PHE A 157 3.19 -9.43 11.60
C PHE A 157 2.37 -9.79 10.36
N TYR A 158 2.96 -9.74 9.16
CA TYR A 158 2.24 -10.05 7.92
C TYR A 158 2.20 -11.55 7.59
N SER A 159 3.24 -12.35 7.87
CA SER A 159 3.38 -13.71 7.32
C SER A 159 3.52 -14.84 8.36
N SER A 160 3.42 -14.55 9.66
CA SER A 160 3.79 -15.40 10.81
C SER A 160 5.28 -15.51 11.07
N PHE A 161 5.63 -15.70 12.34
CA PHE A 161 7.00 -16.01 12.78
C PHE A 161 7.55 -17.28 12.11
N TYR A 162 6.75 -18.36 12.07
CA TYR A 162 7.17 -19.66 11.51
C TYR A 162 7.59 -19.57 10.04
N TYR A 163 6.82 -18.84 9.24
CA TYR A 163 7.11 -18.66 7.81
C TYR A 163 8.44 -17.91 7.61
N ILE A 164 8.64 -16.82 8.35
CA ILE A 164 9.84 -15.98 8.22
C ILE A 164 11.08 -16.70 8.71
N THR A 165 11.01 -17.39 9.85
CA THR A 165 12.14 -18.18 10.36
C THR A 165 12.52 -19.31 9.41
N LEU A 166 11.54 -20.04 8.88
CA LEU A 166 11.79 -21.11 7.92
C LEU A 166 12.43 -20.56 6.64
N THR A 167 11.80 -19.58 6.00
CA THR A 167 12.29 -19.06 4.72
C THR A 167 13.65 -18.39 4.87
N GLY A 168 13.89 -17.68 5.97
CA GLY A 168 15.21 -17.18 6.33
C GLY A 168 16.24 -18.29 6.49
N PHE A 169 15.91 -19.38 7.20
CA PHE A 169 16.78 -20.55 7.31
C PHE A 169 17.09 -21.18 5.94
N LEU A 170 16.08 -21.40 5.10
CA LEU A 170 16.25 -22.00 3.77
C LEU A 170 17.15 -21.14 2.88
N ILE A 171 16.99 -19.82 2.92
CA ILE A 171 17.85 -18.88 2.20
C ILE A 171 19.28 -18.93 2.73
N LEU A 172 19.48 -18.85 4.06
CA LEU A 172 20.81 -18.94 4.65
C LEU A 172 21.51 -20.26 4.29
N PHE A 173 20.81 -21.38 4.44
CA PHE A 173 21.29 -22.70 4.02
C PHE A 173 21.69 -22.68 2.54
N PHE A 174 20.83 -22.17 1.68
CA PHE A 174 21.05 -22.17 0.24
C PHE A 174 22.24 -21.30 -0.17
N LEU A 175 22.38 -20.10 0.39
CA LEU A 175 23.51 -19.22 0.13
C LEU A 175 24.83 -19.86 0.55
N VAL A 176 24.89 -20.52 1.71
CA VAL A 176 26.07 -21.27 2.17
C VAL A 176 26.35 -22.49 1.28
N TRP A 177 25.30 -23.23 0.91
CA TRP A 177 25.40 -24.42 0.05
C TRP A 177 25.97 -24.06 -1.33
N LEU A 178 25.55 -22.94 -1.92
CA LEU A 178 26.09 -22.44 -3.19
C LEU A 178 27.58 -22.10 -3.11
N SER A 179 28.03 -21.58 -1.97
CA SER A 179 29.44 -21.25 -1.76
C SER A 179 30.31 -22.46 -1.39
N TRP A 180 29.71 -23.63 -1.20
CA TRP A 180 30.39 -24.84 -0.71
C TRP A 180 31.53 -25.39 -1.60
N PRO A 181 31.45 -25.37 -2.95
CA PRO A 181 32.47 -25.95 -3.81
C PRO A 181 33.86 -25.32 -3.65
N ASN A 182 33.93 -24.02 -3.34
CA ASN A 182 35.18 -23.30 -3.17
C ASN A 182 35.51 -23.15 -1.68
N ARG A 183 36.67 -23.67 -1.24
CA ARG A 183 37.09 -23.63 0.17
C ARG A 183 37.11 -22.22 0.79
N TRP A 184 37.48 -21.19 0.01
CA TRP A 184 37.55 -19.81 0.47
C TRP A 184 36.17 -19.18 0.54
N SER A 185 35.36 -19.33 -0.53
CA SER A 185 33.97 -18.87 -0.55
C SER A 185 33.15 -19.53 0.55
N ARG A 186 33.34 -20.84 0.79
CA ARG A 186 32.72 -21.60 1.87
C ARG A 186 33.09 -21.05 3.25
N ALA A 187 34.37 -20.76 3.49
CA ALA A 187 34.81 -20.22 4.77
C ALA A 187 34.19 -18.84 5.03
N VAL A 188 34.21 -17.96 4.02
CA VAL A 188 33.57 -16.64 4.10
C VAL A 188 32.07 -16.77 4.32
N ALA A 189 31.37 -17.64 3.56
CA ALA A 189 29.94 -17.85 3.68
C ALA A 189 29.55 -18.37 5.07
N LEU A 190 30.26 -19.36 5.61
CA LEU A 190 29.98 -19.90 6.95
C LEU A 190 30.18 -18.86 8.05
N LEU A 191 31.32 -18.14 8.03
CA LEU A 191 31.59 -17.08 9.01
C LEU A 191 30.56 -15.95 8.90
N SER A 192 30.21 -15.56 7.67
CA SER A 192 29.23 -14.51 7.40
C SER A 192 27.83 -14.93 7.84
N ALA A 193 27.42 -16.18 7.61
CA ALA A 193 26.13 -16.71 8.06
C ALA A 193 26.03 -16.74 9.59
N VAL A 194 27.10 -17.18 10.28
CA VAL A 194 27.15 -17.14 11.75
C VAL A 194 27.08 -15.71 12.28
N ALA A 195 27.84 -14.79 11.67
CA ALA A 195 27.81 -13.38 12.04
C ALA A 195 26.45 -12.72 11.75
N SER A 196 25.80 -13.04 10.64
CA SER A 196 24.43 -12.59 10.33
C SER A 196 23.43 -13.08 11.37
N LEU A 197 23.48 -14.36 11.76
CA LEU A 197 22.65 -14.88 12.84
C LEU A 197 22.92 -14.16 14.17
N ALA A 198 24.18 -13.85 14.47
CA ALA A 198 24.54 -13.10 15.67
C ALA A 198 23.99 -11.66 15.65
N VAL A 199 23.95 -10.99 14.49
CA VAL A 199 23.29 -9.69 14.32
C VAL A 199 21.78 -9.79 14.48
N ILE A 200 21.15 -10.84 13.95
CA ILE A 200 19.70 -11.05 14.13
C ILE A 200 19.35 -11.16 15.62
N ILE A 201 20.17 -11.87 16.40
CA ILE A 201 19.97 -12.04 17.85
C ILE A 201 20.35 -10.77 18.63
N LYS A 202 21.43 -10.11 18.22
CA LYS A 202 21.94 -8.89 18.85
C LYS A 202 22.18 -7.82 17.76
N PRO A 203 21.14 -7.01 17.42
CA PRO A 203 21.20 -6.05 16.31
C PRO A 203 22.37 -5.09 16.39
N ASN A 204 22.75 -4.66 17.60
CA ASN A 204 23.82 -3.69 17.81
C ASN A 204 25.22 -4.33 17.94
N LEU A 205 25.40 -5.60 17.54
CA LEU A 205 26.66 -6.33 17.71
C LEU A 205 27.85 -5.67 17.00
N PHE A 206 27.62 -5.10 15.81
CA PHE A 206 28.63 -4.37 15.02
C PHE A 206 28.36 -2.86 14.95
N ALA A 207 27.52 -2.35 15.85
CA ALA A 207 27.21 -0.94 15.95
C ALA A 207 28.09 -0.25 17.00
N THR A 208 28.54 0.95 16.67
CA THR A 208 29.24 1.88 17.58
C THR A 208 28.52 3.22 17.58
N ALA A 209 28.95 4.15 18.44
CA ALA A 209 28.41 5.51 18.44
C ALA A 209 28.66 6.29 17.14
N ALA A 210 29.64 5.88 16.32
CA ALA A 210 30.03 6.60 15.11
C ALA A 210 29.64 5.89 13.81
N VAL A 211 29.56 4.56 13.81
CA VAL A 211 29.30 3.74 12.61
C VAL A 211 28.56 2.47 12.99
N ASP A 212 27.58 2.09 12.18
CA ASP A 212 26.94 0.78 12.19
C ASP A 212 27.41 -0.08 11.01
N LEU A 213 28.12 -1.18 11.30
CA LEU A 213 28.63 -2.13 10.31
C LEU A 213 27.82 -3.43 10.25
N SER A 214 26.61 -3.44 10.81
CA SER A 214 25.73 -4.62 10.85
C SER A 214 25.36 -5.18 9.47
N PHE A 215 25.53 -4.39 8.40
CA PHE A 215 25.34 -4.83 7.02
C PHE A 215 26.43 -5.78 6.52
N LEU A 216 27.66 -5.72 7.07
CA LEU A 216 28.82 -6.42 6.52
C LEU A 216 28.65 -7.95 6.43
N PRO A 217 28.18 -8.66 7.48
CA PRO A 217 27.95 -10.10 7.40
C PRO A 217 26.99 -10.49 6.28
N PHE A 218 25.90 -9.74 6.11
CA PHE A 218 24.91 -10.01 5.08
C PHE A 218 25.47 -9.75 3.68
N ALA A 219 26.16 -8.62 3.50
CA ALA A 219 26.80 -8.26 2.24
C ALA A 219 27.86 -9.29 1.82
N LEU A 220 28.69 -9.75 2.75
CA LEU A 220 29.71 -10.78 2.49
C LEU A 220 29.10 -12.13 2.16
N LEU A 221 28.03 -12.54 2.86
CA LEU A 221 27.31 -13.77 2.55
C LEU A 221 26.72 -13.72 1.13
N LEU A 222 25.99 -12.66 0.80
CA LEU A 222 25.37 -12.46 -0.52
C LEU A 222 26.42 -12.38 -1.62
N LEU A 223 27.52 -11.65 -1.40
CA LEU A 223 28.63 -11.56 -2.35
C LEU A 223 29.30 -12.92 -2.55
N SER A 224 29.53 -13.70 -1.49
CA SER A 224 30.13 -15.02 -1.59
C SER A 224 29.28 -16.01 -2.39
N ALA A 225 27.96 -15.96 -2.21
CA ALA A 225 27.00 -16.77 -2.96
C ALA A 225 26.89 -16.28 -4.42
N PHE A 226 26.90 -14.96 -4.65
CA PHE A 226 26.92 -14.38 -5.98
C PHE A 226 28.17 -14.82 -6.74
N VAL A 227 29.37 -14.66 -6.18
CA VAL A 227 30.63 -15.06 -6.83
C VAL A 227 30.66 -16.56 -7.12
N ALA A 228 30.16 -17.39 -6.19
CA ALA A 228 30.10 -18.84 -6.37
C ALA A 228 29.11 -19.26 -7.47
N SER A 229 28.02 -18.52 -7.64
CA SER A 229 26.96 -18.85 -8.61
C SER A 229 27.07 -18.10 -9.94
N ALA A 230 27.85 -17.01 -10.02
CA ALA A 230 27.88 -16.01 -11.10
C ALA A 230 27.97 -16.62 -12.51
N PHE A 231 28.55 -17.81 -12.62
CA PHE A 231 28.80 -18.49 -13.88
C PHE A 231 28.15 -19.87 -14.00
N THR A 232 27.39 -20.29 -12.98
CA THR A 232 26.63 -21.56 -12.98
C THR A 232 25.31 -21.44 -13.77
N SER A 233 24.63 -20.30 -13.64
CA SER A 233 23.42 -19.96 -14.38
C SER A 233 23.26 -18.43 -14.42
N ALA A 234 22.40 -17.91 -15.30
CA ALA A 234 22.07 -16.48 -15.26
C ALA A 234 21.00 -16.14 -14.22
N THR A 235 20.11 -17.09 -13.94
CA THR A 235 18.96 -16.90 -13.05
C THR A 235 19.39 -16.72 -11.61
N LEU A 236 20.23 -17.61 -11.10
CA LEU A 236 20.56 -17.63 -9.68
C LEU A 236 21.32 -16.38 -9.19
N PRO A 237 22.38 -15.91 -9.88
CA PRO A 237 23.04 -14.68 -9.47
C PRO A 237 22.12 -13.46 -9.61
N ALA A 238 21.22 -13.46 -10.60
CA ALA A 238 20.24 -12.39 -10.75
C ALA A 238 19.24 -12.36 -9.57
N LEU A 239 18.80 -13.52 -9.07
CA LEU A 239 17.97 -13.59 -7.86
C LEU A 239 18.72 -13.14 -6.61
N ILE A 240 20.02 -13.45 -6.50
CA ILE A 240 20.86 -12.94 -5.40
C ILE A 240 21.00 -11.42 -5.49
N ILE A 241 21.20 -10.85 -6.69
CA ILE A 241 21.21 -9.39 -6.89
C ILE A 241 19.86 -8.79 -6.50
N TRP A 242 18.75 -9.38 -6.96
CA TRP A 242 17.41 -8.90 -6.65
C TRP A 242 17.10 -9.01 -5.15
N LEU A 243 17.62 -10.01 -4.44
CA LEU A 243 17.53 -10.04 -2.99
C LEU A 243 18.42 -8.95 -2.38
N ALA A 244 19.70 -8.90 -2.77
CA ALA A 244 20.73 -8.11 -2.11
C ALA A 244 20.47 -6.60 -2.17
N ILE A 245 20.09 -6.07 -3.33
CA ILE A 245 19.90 -4.62 -3.53
C ILE A 245 18.82 -4.06 -2.59
N PRO A 246 17.55 -4.50 -2.63
CA PRO A 246 16.53 -4.02 -1.72
C PRO A 246 16.77 -4.49 -0.27
N PHE A 247 17.27 -5.71 -0.04
CA PHE A 247 17.54 -6.16 1.33
C PHE A 247 18.57 -5.29 2.03
N LEU A 248 19.73 -5.06 1.40
CA LEU A 248 20.76 -4.21 1.99
C LEU A 248 20.35 -2.75 2.03
N GLY A 249 19.66 -2.27 1.00
CA GLY A 249 19.16 -0.89 0.92
C GLY A 249 18.19 -0.56 2.06
N TYR A 250 17.08 -1.29 2.20
CA TYR A 250 16.07 -0.96 3.21
C TYR A 250 16.49 -1.29 4.64
N ASN A 251 17.30 -2.34 4.83
CA ASN A 251 17.73 -2.69 6.17
C ASN A 251 18.91 -1.85 6.67
N PHE A 252 19.77 -1.33 5.76
CA PHE A 252 21.01 -0.69 6.20
C PHE A 252 21.34 0.68 5.63
N VAL A 253 20.63 1.14 4.61
CA VAL A 253 20.90 2.44 3.96
C VAL A 253 19.80 3.44 4.23
N VAL A 254 18.53 3.03 4.10
CA VAL A 254 17.37 3.92 4.20
C VAL A 254 17.03 4.20 5.67
N ALA A 255 16.78 5.45 6.03
CA ALA A 255 16.41 5.83 7.40
C ALA A 255 15.02 5.35 7.82
N LEU A 256 14.05 5.35 6.89
CA LEU A 256 12.66 4.94 7.11
C LEU A 256 12.18 3.97 6.02
N GLY A 257 12.54 2.68 6.16
CA GLY A 257 12.15 1.62 5.22
C GLY A 257 10.65 1.32 5.21
N LEU A 258 10.01 1.26 6.39
CA LEU A 258 8.59 0.88 6.57
C LEU A 258 8.21 -0.33 5.69
N THR A 259 7.07 -0.28 5.00
CA THR A 259 6.59 -1.41 4.19
C THR A 259 7.35 -1.63 2.88
N HIS A 260 8.24 -0.74 2.43
CA HIS A 260 8.95 -0.88 1.14
C HIS A 260 9.81 -2.14 1.01
N ILE A 261 10.06 -2.80 2.15
CA ILE A 261 10.59 -4.16 2.27
C ILE A 261 9.84 -5.19 1.40
N TYR A 262 8.61 -4.92 0.96
CA TYR A 262 7.86 -5.82 0.08
C TYR A 262 8.59 -6.16 -1.23
N THR A 263 9.47 -5.28 -1.73
CA THR A 263 10.25 -5.51 -2.95
C THR A 263 11.26 -6.66 -2.83
N ILE A 264 11.60 -7.05 -1.60
CA ILE A 264 12.46 -8.18 -1.27
C ILE A 264 11.70 -9.51 -1.46
N VAL A 265 10.38 -9.50 -1.24
CA VAL A 265 9.54 -10.71 -1.11
C VAL A 265 9.60 -11.64 -2.34
N PRO A 266 9.58 -11.16 -3.60
CA PRO A 266 9.68 -12.06 -4.75
C PRO A 266 11.00 -12.85 -4.79
N ALA A 267 12.14 -12.18 -4.64
CA ALA A 267 13.45 -12.83 -4.63
C ALA A 267 13.61 -13.75 -3.40
N TRP A 268 13.14 -13.30 -2.23
CA TRP A 268 13.11 -14.10 -1.00
C TRP A 268 12.35 -15.41 -1.19
N SER A 269 11.14 -15.34 -1.74
CA SER A 269 10.27 -16.50 -1.97
C SER A 269 10.88 -17.50 -2.95
N LEU A 270 11.51 -17.00 -4.02
CA LEU A 270 12.19 -17.85 -5.01
C LEU A 270 13.44 -18.52 -4.42
N LEU A 271 14.28 -17.78 -3.69
CA LEU A 271 15.49 -18.33 -3.08
C LEU A 271 15.17 -19.33 -1.95
N ALA A 272 14.13 -19.09 -1.17
CA ALA A 272 13.64 -20.06 -0.19
C ALA A 272 13.17 -21.36 -0.88
N ALA A 273 12.50 -21.25 -2.03
CA ALA A 273 12.10 -22.41 -2.82
C ALA A 273 13.30 -23.21 -3.35
N PHE A 274 14.34 -22.52 -3.86
CA PHE A 274 15.58 -23.18 -4.25
C PHE A 274 16.26 -23.86 -3.05
N GLY A 275 16.30 -23.20 -1.89
CA GLY A 275 16.84 -23.77 -0.66
C GLY A 275 16.10 -25.03 -0.23
N TRP A 276 14.77 -25.04 -0.31
CA TRP A 276 13.96 -26.22 -0.04
C TRP A 276 14.30 -27.38 -0.98
N VAL A 277 14.32 -27.13 -2.30
CA VAL A 277 14.62 -28.16 -3.30
C VAL A 277 16.04 -28.73 -3.10
N SER A 278 17.02 -27.87 -2.84
CA SER A 278 18.39 -28.30 -2.56
C SER A 278 18.50 -29.11 -1.26
N LEU A 279 17.77 -28.72 -0.21
CA LEU A 279 17.78 -29.43 1.07
C LEU A 279 17.16 -30.83 0.95
N VAL A 280 16.00 -30.94 0.31
CA VAL A 280 15.33 -32.23 0.09
C VAL A 280 16.19 -33.14 -0.79
N GLY A 281 16.71 -32.61 -1.90
CA GLY A 281 17.59 -33.36 -2.79
C GLY A 281 18.88 -33.85 -2.11
N TYR A 282 19.41 -33.10 -1.14
CA TYR A 282 20.55 -33.56 -0.34
C TYR A 282 20.20 -34.80 0.50
N PHE A 283 19.03 -34.84 1.14
CA PHE A 283 18.61 -35.98 1.94
C PHE A 283 18.20 -37.20 1.12
N GLU A 284 17.61 -37.00 -0.06
CA GLU A 284 17.25 -38.11 -0.97
C GLU A 284 18.47 -38.78 -1.58
N ASN A 285 19.53 -38.02 -1.86
CA ASN A 285 20.77 -38.54 -2.47
C ASN A 285 21.85 -38.92 -1.44
N SER A 286 21.65 -38.65 -0.15
CA SER A 286 22.56 -39.08 0.91
C SER A 286 22.31 -40.57 1.23
N PRO A 287 23.34 -41.45 1.19
CA PRO A 287 23.16 -42.85 1.55
C PRO A 287 22.62 -42.95 2.98
N SER A 288 21.45 -43.57 3.13
CA SER A 288 20.71 -43.64 4.39
C SER A 288 21.59 -44.06 5.58
N PRO A 289 21.40 -43.48 6.79
CA PRO A 289 22.19 -43.82 7.98
C PRO A 289 22.03 -45.29 8.46
N ARG A 290 21.06 -46.05 7.91
CA ARG A 290 20.87 -47.48 8.24
C ARG A 290 21.89 -48.43 7.61
N ARG A 291 22.68 -48.03 6.61
CA ARG A 291 23.67 -48.91 5.97
C ARG A 291 25.07 -48.88 6.58
N TRP A 292 25.32 -48.02 7.57
CA TRP A 292 26.62 -47.94 8.24
C TRP A 292 26.89 -49.07 9.25
N ARG A 293 25.86 -49.83 9.66
CA ARG A 293 26.00 -50.80 10.76
C ARG A 293 26.38 -52.22 10.34
N ASP A 294 26.16 -52.61 9.08
CA ASP A 294 26.21 -54.03 8.66
C ASP A 294 27.18 -54.32 7.49
N SER A 295 28.12 -53.44 7.17
CA SER A 295 29.11 -53.70 6.11
C SER A 295 30.42 -54.20 6.73
N PRO A 296 30.85 -55.47 6.50
CA PRO A 296 32.17 -55.93 6.93
C PRO A 296 33.27 -55.21 6.15
N LEU A 297 34.36 -54.89 6.84
CA LEU A 297 35.58 -54.31 6.27
C LEU A 297 36.16 -55.29 5.22
N PRO A 298 36.51 -54.84 4.00
CA PRO A 298 37.26 -55.68 3.09
C PRO A 298 38.74 -55.71 3.51
N GLU A 299 39.22 -56.90 3.87
CA GLU A 299 40.64 -57.25 3.96
C GLU A 299 41.29 -57.14 2.57
N GLY A 300 42.58 -56.82 2.56
CA GLY A 300 43.28 -56.32 1.39
C GLY A 300 43.69 -57.36 0.36
N GLU A 301 43.89 -56.90 -0.86
CA GLU A 301 44.91 -57.38 -1.79
C GLU A 301 45.21 -56.29 -2.84
N GLY A 302 46.50 -55.99 -3.05
CA GLY A 302 47.01 -55.44 -4.31
C GLY A 302 47.08 -53.91 -4.48
N LEU A 303 48.24 -53.34 -4.16
CA LEU A 303 48.69 -52.03 -4.64
C LEU A 303 48.74 -51.97 -6.17
N GLY A 304 48.11 -50.94 -6.76
CA GLY A 304 48.25 -50.57 -8.16
C GLY A 304 48.04 -49.07 -8.36
N VAL A 305 49.10 -48.28 -8.23
CA VAL A 305 49.11 -46.86 -8.57
C VAL A 305 49.12 -46.71 -10.10
N ARG A 306 47.98 -46.39 -10.70
CA ARG A 306 47.88 -45.65 -11.96
C ARG A 306 46.66 -44.73 -11.90
N GLY A 307 46.85 -43.46 -12.25
CA GLY A 307 45.81 -42.44 -12.26
C GLY A 307 44.62 -42.90 -13.10
N GLN A 308 43.44 -42.94 -12.48
CA GLN A 308 42.17 -43.04 -13.18
C GLN A 308 41.51 -41.67 -13.22
N GLU A 309 41.41 -41.15 -14.43
CA GLU A 309 40.43 -40.14 -14.80
C GLU A 309 39.03 -40.65 -14.47
N PHE A 310 38.26 -39.88 -13.70
CA PHE A 310 36.82 -40.02 -13.62
C PHE A 310 36.21 -39.64 -14.99
N THR A 311 36.12 -40.62 -15.89
CA THR A 311 35.32 -40.48 -17.12
C THR A 311 33.87 -40.83 -16.80
N VAL A 312 33.08 -39.81 -16.49
CA VAL A 312 31.61 -39.91 -16.57
C VAL A 312 31.25 -39.93 -18.04
N SER A 313 30.92 -41.11 -18.57
CA SER A 313 30.29 -41.25 -19.88
C SER A 313 28.92 -40.57 -19.85
N MET A 314 28.82 -39.37 -20.41
CA MET A 314 27.55 -38.71 -20.68
C MET A 314 27.03 -39.16 -22.05
N SER A 315 25.94 -39.93 -22.05
CA SER A 315 25.19 -40.28 -23.25
C SER A 315 24.65 -39.02 -23.95
N SER A 316 24.84 -38.96 -25.28
CA SER A 316 24.53 -37.84 -26.18
C SER A 316 23.05 -37.74 -26.61
N GLN A 317 22.11 -38.15 -25.77
CA GLN A 317 20.67 -37.98 -26.03
C GLN A 317 20.15 -36.81 -25.19
N PRO A 318 19.36 -35.88 -25.77
CA PRO A 318 18.78 -34.77 -25.03
C PRO A 318 17.82 -35.35 -23.99
N ARG A 319 18.12 -35.17 -22.70
CA ARG A 319 17.07 -35.33 -21.69
C ARG A 319 16.08 -34.20 -21.92
N GLN A 320 14.99 -34.49 -22.61
CA GLN A 320 13.73 -33.81 -22.34
C GLN A 320 13.57 -33.72 -20.83
N ILE A 321 13.27 -32.54 -20.30
CA ILE A 321 12.70 -32.39 -18.96
C ILE A 321 11.24 -32.90 -19.08
N ASP A 322 11.09 -34.18 -19.38
CA ASP A 322 9.82 -34.89 -19.34
C ASP A 322 9.57 -35.22 -17.88
N SER A 323 8.76 -34.37 -17.24
CA SER A 323 8.29 -34.50 -15.87
C SER A 323 9.39 -34.53 -14.80
N LEU A 324 9.24 -33.68 -13.78
CA LEU A 324 9.74 -34.00 -12.45
C LEU A 324 9.06 -35.30 -12.02
N SER A 325 9.60 -36.46 -12.41
CA SER A 325 9.25 -37.71 -11.78
C SER A 325 9.79 -37.61 -10.36
N LEU A 326 8.92 -37.24 -9.42
CA LEU A 326 9.14 -37.36 -7.98
C LEU A 326 9.56 -38.81 -7.71
N ALA A 327 10.87 -39.06 -7.69
CA ALA A 327 11.43 -40.30 -7.17
C ALA A 327 11.07 -40.38 -5.67
N PRO A 328 11.05 -41.59 -5.08
CA PRO A 328 10.10 -41.98 -4.04
C PRO A 328 9.97 -40.96 -2.91
N GLN A 329 8.77 -40.37 -2.84
CA GLN A 329 8.27 -39.44 -1.82
C GLN A 329 8.98 -39.60 -0.47
N ASN A 330 9.87 -38.66 -0.15
CA ASN A 330 10.32 -38.51 1.23
C ASN A 330 9.14 -37.97 2.05
N ARG A 331 8.29 -38.89 2.53
CA ARG A 331 7.06 -38.61 3.29
C ARG A 331 7.26 -37.62 4.44
N TRP A 332 8.47 -37.54 4.99
CA TRP A 332 8.82 -36.59 6.04
C TRP A 332 8.99 -35.16 5.52
N ALA A 333 9.66 -34.97 4.38
CA ALA A 333 9.79 -33.66 3.74
C ALA A 333 8.44 -33.15 3.25
N ASP A 334 7.66 -34.02 2.62
CA ASP A 334 6.29 -33.71 2.18
C ASP A 334 5.39 -33.38 3.38
N GLY A 335 5.49 -34.14 4.46
CA GLY A 335 4.77 -33.88 5.71
C GLY A 335 5.16 -32.56 6.38
N ALA A 336 6.45 -32.24 6.44
CA ALA A 336 6.94 -30.97 6.97
C ALA A 336 6.44 -29.79 6.13
N LEU A 337 6.52 -29.89 4.80
CA LEU A 337 6.01 -28.87 3.89
C LEU A 337 4.50 -28.68 4.05
N LEU A 338 3.74 -29.76 4.20
CA LEU A 338 2.29 -29.70 4.42
C LEU A 338 1.92 -29.03 5.75
N ILE A 339 2.66 -29.32 6.83
CA ILE A 339 2.47 -28.65 8.13
C ILE A 339 2.71 -27.15 7.99
N LEU A 340 3.79 -26.77 7.30
CA LEU A 340 4.13 -25.36 7.07
C LEU A 340 3.08 -24.65 6.21
N LEU A 341 2.63 -25.30 5.13
CA LEU A 341 1.50 -24.86 4.31
C LEU A 341 0.26 -24.59 5.15
N THR A 342 -0.05 -25.51 6.05
CA THR A 342 -1.22 -25.42 6.93
C THR A 342 -1.07 -24.26 7.91
N LEU A 343 0.07 -24.13 8.60
CA LEU A 343 0.33 -23.05 9.54
C LEU A 343 0.31 -21.67 8.86
N SER A 344 0.98 -21.52 7.72
CA SER A 344 0.96 -20.26 6.96
C SER A 344 -0.44 -19.92 6.47
N THR A 345 -1.19 -20.90 5.95
CA THR A 345 -2.56 -20.66 5.49
C THR A 345 -3.50 -20.29 6.64
N LEU A 346 -3.39 -20.96 7.78
CA LEU A 346 -4.18 -20.64 8.98
C LEU A 346 -3.83 -19.26 9.54
N PHE A 347 -2.57 -18.86 9.48
CA PHE A 347 -2.16 -17.50 9.86
C PHE A 347 -2.79 -16.47 8.93
N LEU A 348 -2.68 -16.66 7.62
CA LEU A 348 -3.25 -15.75 6.64
C LEU A 348 -4.77 -15.69 6.73
N TRP A 349 -5.41 -16.83 7.05
CA TRP A 349 -6.83 -16.85 7.36
C TRP A 349 -7.12 -15.99 8.59
N ASN A 350 -6.39 -16.16 9.70
CA ASN A 350 -6.60 -15.37 10.91
C ASN A 350 -6.39 -13.87 10.70
N ALA A 351 -5.31 -13.50 10.01
CA ALA A 351 -4.91 -12.10 9.84
C ALA A 351 -5.75 -11.36 8.79
N PHE A 352 -6.13 -12.02 7.69
CA PHE A 352 -6.76 -11.35 6.55
C PHE A 352 -8.19 -11.84 6.26
N ILE A 353 -8.51 -13.11 6.48
CA ILE A 353 -9.79 -13.70 6.04
C ILE A 353 -10.81 -13.79 7.17
N ARG A 354 -10.41 -13.87 8.43
CA ARG A 354 -11.31 -13.92 9.58
C ARG A 354 -12.16 -12.64 9.67
N HIS A 355 -13.41 -12.73 10.12
CA HIS A 355 -14.41 -11.64 10.03
C HIS A 355 -15.04 -11.27 11.38
N ASP A 356 -14.84 -12.08 12.41
CA ASP A 356 -15.36 -11.86 13.76
C ASP A 356 -14.47 -10.95 14.63
N VAL A 357 -13.22 -10.72 14.23
CA VAL A 357 -12.26 -9.79 14.85
C VAL A 357 -11.52 -9.00 13.77
N GLU A 358 -11.05 -7.80 14.09
CA GLU A 358 -10.09 -7.07 13.26
C GLU A 358 -8.69 -7.34 13.79
N TYR A 359 -7.93 -8.19 13.09
CA TYR A 359 -6.65 -8.71 13.57
C TYR A 359 -5.67 -7.65 14.09
N TRP A 360 -5.62 -6.48 13.45
CA TRP A 360 -4.73 -5.39 13.83
C TRP A 360 -5.25 -4.60 15.03
N GLN A 361 -6.50 -4.14 14.99
CA GLN A 361 -7.15 -3.43 16.10
C GLN A 361 -7.23 -4.26 17.37
N ASP A 362 -7.53 -5.55 17.23
CA ASP A 362 -7.72 -6.45 18.35
C ASP A 362 -6.41 -7.08 18.82
N TYR A 363 -5.25 -6.68 18.28
CA TYR A 363 -3.97 -7.27 18.67
C TYR A 363 -3.62 -6.93 20.13
N PRO A 364 -3.18 -7.89 20.97
CA PRO A 364 -2.84 -9.28 20.65
C PRO A 364 -4.00 -10.27 20.75
N ASP A 365 -5.16 -9.88 21.28
CA ASP A 365 -6.31 -10.76 21.53
C ASP A 365 -6.91 -11.37 20.24
N GLY A 366 -6.80 -10.66 19.12
CA GLY A 366 -7.17 -11.12 17.78
C GLY A 366 -6.21 -12.18 17.21
N ASN A 367 -5.03 -12.37 17.82
CA ASN A 367 -4.07 -13.38 17.42
C ASN A 367 -4.39 -14.74 18.07
N LEU A 368 -4.26 -15.82 17.31
CA LEU A 368 -4.45 -17.16 17.86
C LEU A 368 -3.21 -17.58 18.65
N ALA A 369 -3.41 -18.22 19.80
CA ALA A 369 -2.32 -18.70 20.66
C ALA A 369 -1.29 -19.58 19.96
N LEU A 370 -1.67 -20.22 18.84
CA LEU A 370 -0.78 -21.00 17.99
C LEU A 370 0.30 -20.15 17.30
N PHE A 371 0.08 -18.85 17.09
CA PHE A 371 0.97 -17.96 16.33
C PHE A 371 1.74 -17.02 17.26
N TRP A 372 2.68 -17.60 17.99
CA TRP A 372 3.58 -16.84 18.85
C TRP A 372 4.42 -15.83 18.06
N THR A 373 4.65 -14.66 18.66
CA THR A 373 5.43 -13.55 18.13
C THR A 373 6.46 -13.07 19.16
N PRO A 374 7.63 -12.58 18.73
CA PRO A 374 8.67 -12.06 19.63
C PRO A 374 8.44 -10.60 20.08
N TYR A 375 7.23 -10.07 19.89
CA TYR A 375 6.89 -8.67 20.17
C TYR A 375 5.49 -8.57 20.79
N GLU A 376 5.29 -7.53 21.60
CA GLU A 376 4.06 -7.32 22.36
C GLU A 376 3.08 -6.35 21.68
N SER A 377 3.58 -5.46 20.84
CA SER A 377 2.79 -4.44 20.15
C SER A 377 2.96 -4.57 18.64
N PRO A 378 1.94 -4.25 17.83
CA PRO A 378 2.07 -4.29 16.38
C PRO A 378 3.09 -3.24 15.89
N PRO A 379 3.49 -3.29 14.59
CA PRO A 379 4.31 -2.25 13.98
C PRO A 379 3.72 -0.83 14.17
N THR A 380 4.53 0.22 14.05
CA THR A 380 4.04 1.58 14.34
C THR A 380 3.29 2.24 13.18
N ALA A 381 3.41 1.72 11.96
CA ALA A 381 2.77 2.27 10.76
C ALA A 381 2.74 1.25 9.62
N GLY A 382 2.12 1.58 8.47
CA GLY A 382 2.25 0.80 7.24
C GLY A 382 1.37 -0.46 7.22
N PHE A 383 0.12 -0.32 7.63
CA PHE A 383 -0.87 -1.40 7.63
C PHE A 383 -1.69 -1.40 6.36
N PHE A 384 -1.78 -2.56 5.72
CA PHE A 384 -2.42 -2.73 4.42
C PHE A 384 -3.16 -4.07 4.35
N GLY A 385 -4.34 -4.05 3.74
CA GLY A 385 -5.11 -5.26 3.42
C GLY A 385 -5.76 -5.98 4.61
N PHE A 386 -5.63 -5.47 5.84
CA PHE A 386 -6.39 -5.92 7.00
C PHE A 386 -7.85 -5.48 6.88
N ALA A 387 -8.77 -6.29 7.40
CA ALA A 387 -10.19 -5.98 7.35
C ALA A 387 -10.55 -4.97 8.44
N HIS A 388 -11.15 -3.85 8.06
CA HIS A 388 -11.65 -2.85 9.01
C HIS A 388 -13.06 -3.21 9.53
N ARG A 389 -13.26 -3.20 10.86
CA ARG A 389 -14.45 -3.69 11.57
C ARG A 389 -14.85 -2.75 12.72
N ALA A 390 -15.28 -1.55 12.38
CA ALA A 390 -15.93 -0.63 13.32
C ALA A 390 -17.43 -0.40 13.02
N SER A 391 -18.15 -1.43 12.54
CA SER A 391 -19.60 -1.38 12.20
C SER A 391 -20.02 -0.35 11.14
N TRP A 392 -19.07 0.24 10.42
CA TRP A 392 -19.37 1.27 9.42
C TRP A 392 -20.21 0.80 8.24
N LYS A 393 -20.19 -0.49 7.90
CA LYS A 393 -21.09 -1.04 6.87
C LYS A 393 -22.56 -0.94 7.29
N ALA A 394 -22.87 -1.13 8.58
CA ALA A 394 -24.21 -0.95 9.09
C ALA A 394 -24.68 0.50 8.94
N ILE A 395 -23.83 1.46 9.31
CA ILE A 395 -24.10 2.89 9.11
C ILE A 395 -24.31 3.23 7.64
N GLY A 396 -23.40 2.78 6.76
CA GLY A 396 -23.48 3.00 5.32
C GLY A 396 -24.76 2.44 4.70
N GLN A 397 -25.19 1.25 5.14
CA GLN A 397 -26.43 0.64 4.66
C GLN A 397 -27.67 1.40 5.16
N GLN A 398 -27.69 1.84 6.42
CA GLN A 398 -28.81 2.62 6.97
C GLN A 398 -28.96 3.98 6.28
N LEU A 399 -27.84 4.64 5.93
CA LEU A 399 -27.83 5.85 5.11
C LEU A 399 -28.36 5.58 3.70
N ASN A 400 -27.90 4.49 3.08
CA ASN A 400 -28.37 4.09 1.75
C ASN A 400 -29.88 3.81 1.71
N ASP A 401 -30.41 3.19 2.76
CA ASP A 401 -31.83 2.83 2.85
C ASP A 401 -32.71 4.02 3.26
N GLY A 402 -32.10 5.20 3.53
CA GLY A 402 -32.79 6.42 3.92
C GLY A 402 -33.30 6.41 5.36
N VAL A 403 -32.92 5.41 6.16
CA VAL A 403 -33.25 5.32 7.60
C VAL A 403 -32.51 6.41 8.38
N LEU A 404 -31.24 6.62 8.03
CA LEU A 404 -30.45 7.76 8.49
C LEU A 404 -30.37 8.79 7.36
N ALA A 405 -30.61 10.06 7.67
CA ALA A 405 -30.60 11.13 6.66
C ALA A 405 -30.13 12.46 7.25
N GLY A 406 -29.04 13.00 6.72
CA GLY A 406 -28.42 14.24 7.20
C GLY A 406 -26.90 14.12 7.16
N ASP A 407 -26.23 15.11 7.73
CA ASP A 407 -24.79 15.10 7.91
C ASP A 407 -24.37 14.40 9.21
N TYR A 408 -23.09 14.04 9.29
CA TYR A 408 -22.58 13.34 10.46
C TYR A 408 -21.23 13.89 10.93
N GLY A 409 -20.95 13.66 12.21
CA GLY A 409 -19.63 13.72 12.81
C GLY A 409 -19.25 12.34 13.35
N SER A 410 -17.96 12.10 13.55
CA SER A 410 -17.46 10.84 14.08
C SER A 410 -16.07 11.01 14.70
N ASN A 411 -15.73 10.12 15.63
CA ASN A 411 -14.36 9.95 16.11
C ASN A 411 -13.48 9.14 15.14
N GLU A 412 -13.96 8.73 13.97
CA GLU A 412 -13.17 8.04 12.95
C GLU A 412 -12.72 8.98 11.83
N GLU A 413 -11.61 8.64 11.18
CA GLU A 413 -11.03 9.39 10.07
C GLU A 413 -11.99 9.61 8.88
N PRO A 414 -11.97 10.80 8.25
CA PRO A 414 -12.77 11.08 7.05
C PRO A 414 -12.51 10.09 5.92
N ASP A 415 -11.28 9.64 5.72
CA ASP A 415 -10.92 8.72 4.63
C ASP A 415 -11.59 7.36 4.77
N VAL A 416 -11.76 6.88 6.01
CA VAL A 416 -12.50 5.65 6.33
C VAL A 416 -13.99 5.91 6.16
N THR A 417 -14.52 6.88 6.91
CA THR A 417 -15.97 7.13 6.99
C THR A 417 -16.58 7.51 5.64
N THR A 418 -15.88 8.26 4.80
CA THR A 418 -16.35 8.67 3.47
C THR A 418 -16.60 7.48 2.55
N TRP A 419 -15.77 6.43 2.64
CA TRP A 419 -15.98 5.21 1.86
C TRP A 419 -17.26 4.50 2.32
N TYR A 420 -17.39 4.24 3.62
CA TYR A 420 -18.52 3.48 4.15
C TYR A 420 -19.85 4.23 4.05
N THR A 421 -19.85 5.54 4.24
CA THR A 421 -21.05 6.38 4.12
C THR A 421 -21.41 6.71 2.69
N ARG A 422 -20.66 6.19 1.70
CA ARG A 422 -20.88 6.44 0.26
C ARG A 422 -20.84 7.93 -0.10
N GLY A 423 -20.00 8.69 0.61
CA GLY A 423 -19.86 10.12 0.41
C GLY A 423 -20.98 10.96 1.03
N ALA A 424 -21.71 10.44 2.02
CA ALA A 424 -22.62 11.27 2.81
C ALA A 424 -21.88 12.49 3.42
N PRO A 425 -22.56 13.63 3.58
CA PRO A 425 -21.92 14.86 4.05
C PRO A 425 -21.41 14.70 5.48
N ARG A 426 -20.17 15.11 5.72
CA ARG A 426 -19.54 15.10 7.04
C ARG A 426 -19.45 16.56 7.50
N ALA A 427 -20.07 16.87 8.63
CA ALA A 427 -20.16 18.25 9.09
C ALA A 427 -18.78 18.88 9.33
N CYS A 428 -18.60 20.12 8.87
CA CYS A 428 -17.41 20.92 9.14
C CYS A 428 -17.45 21.63 10.51
N ASP A 429 -18.60 21.59 11.19
CA ASP A 429 -18.88 22.23 12.47
C ASP A 429 -19.25 21.17 13.53
N PRO A 430 -19.20 21.50 14.83
CA PRO A 430 -19.41 20.53 15.90
C PRO A 430 -20.88 20.16 16.16
N GLN A 431 -21.82 20.54 15.30
CA GLN A 431 -23.26 20.28 15.52
C GLN A 431 -23.94 19.47 14.40
N PRO A 432 -23.37 18.35 13.92
CA PRO A 432 -24.00 17.51 12.89
C PRO A 432 -25.41 17.01 13.29
N GLU A 433 -26.17 16.46 12.34
CA GLU A 433 -27.42 15.75 12.67
C GLU A 433 -27.12 14.51 13.52
N TYR A 434 -26.08 13.75 13.12
CA TYR A 434 -25.67 12.52 13.79
C TYR A 434 -24.23 12.55 14.27
N TYR A 435 -23.95 11.94 15.41
CA TYR A 435 -22.62 11.45 15.76
C TYR A 435 -22.58 9.93 15.69
N PHE A 436 -21.68 9.38 14.87
CA PHE A 436 -21.39 7.95 14.82
C PHE A 436 -20.10 7.68 15.61
N LEU A 437 -20.22 7.04 16.77
CA LEU A 437 -19.13 6.88 17.72
C LEU A 437 -18.69 5.42 17.79
N ALA A 438 -17.53 5.12 17.19
CA ALA A 438 -16.90 3.81 17.33
C ALA A 438 -16.23 3.69 18.70
N GLY A 439 -16.44 2.58 19.40
CA GLY A 439 -15.93 2.37 20.74
C GLY A 439 -14.43 2.06 20.82
N ASP A 440 -13.83 1.55 19.74
CA ASP A 440 -12.40 1.25 19.69
C ASP A 440 -11.87 1.51 18.28
N LEU A 441 -10.88 2.40 18.19
CA LEU A 441 -10.28 2.94 16.98
C LEU A 441 -8.79 3.08 17.20
N ILE A 442 -8.03 3.04 16.10
CA ILE A 442 -6.57 3.12 16.20
C ILE A 442 -6.10 4.55 16.21
N ASP A 443 -6.62 5.35 15.28
CA ASP A 443 -6.29 6.76 15.14
C ASP A 443 -7.58 7.60 15.31
N PRO A 444 -8.13 7.67 16.54
CA PRO A 444 -9.37 8.39 16.78
C PRO A 444 -9.18 9.91 16.60
N ILE A 445 -10.22 10.54 16.07
CA ILE A 445 -10.35 11.99 15.97
C ILE A 445 -11.08 12.52 17.21
N ASP A 446 -10.58 13.65 17.72
CA ASP A 446 -11.20 14.36 18.83
C ASP A 446 -12.61 14.87 18.46
N ILE A 447 -13.55 14.67 19.39
CA ILE A 447 -14.95 15.07 19.27
C ILE A 447 -15.39 15.87 20.50
N PRO A 448 -16.37 16.78 20.37
CA PRO A 448 -16.84 17.60 21.48
C PRO A 448 -17.74 16.80 22.43
N ASN A 449 -17.14 15.97 23.28
CA ASN A 449 -17.88 15.05 24.17
C ASN A 449 -18.89 15.75 25.10
N ASP A 450 -18.57 16.93 25.61
CA ASP A 450 -19.48 17.70 26.47
C ASP A 450 -20.75 18.08 25.70
N LEU A 451 -20.59 18.62 24.48
CA LEU A 451 -21.69 18.98 23.60
C LEU A 451 -22.54 17.77 23.20
N ILE A 452 -21.89 16.64 22.93
CA ILE A 452 -22.57 15.37 22.60
C ILE A 452 -23.42 14.92 23.77
N THR A 453 -22.87 14.96 24.99
CA THR A 453 -23.57 14.55 26.21
C THR A 453 -24.76 15.46 26.53
N GLU A 454 -24.64 16.75 26.26
CA GLU A 454 -25.69 17.74 26.54
C GLU A 454 -26.80 17.76 25.49
N ARG A 455 -26.48 17.55 24.20
CA ARG A 455 -27.40 17.84 23.08
C ARG A 455 -27.76 16.64 22.23
N TYR A 456 -27.20 15.46 22.45
CA TYR A 456 -27.46 14.28 21.63
C TYR A 456 -27.98 13.13 22.47
N GLU A 457 -28.84 12.34 21.84
CA GLU A 457 -29.42 11.14 22.44
C GLU A 457 -29.02 9.92 21.62
N GLN A 458 -28.75 8.81 22.32
CA GLN A 458 -28.44 7.55 21.65
C GLN A 458 -29.72 6.95 21.08
N VAL A 459 -29.83 6.95 19.75
CA VAL A 459 -30.98 6.37 19.03
C VAL A 459 -30.73 4.92 18.63
N GLY A 460 -29.46 4.50 18.53
CA GLY A 460 -29.09 3.15 18.13
C GLY A 460 -27.74 2.69 18.68
N LEU A 461 -27.57 1.37 18.73
CA LEU A 461 -26.35 0.70 19.14
C LEU A 461 -26.09 -0.49 18.21
N VAL A 462 -24.90 -0.56 17.62
CA VAL A 462 -24.42 -1.75 16.92
C VAL A 462 -23.43 -2.44 17.85
N THR A 463 -23.55 -3.77 18.02
CA THR A 463 -22.61 -4.57 18.82
C THR A 463 -22.00 -5.67 17.97
N LEU A 464 -20.67 -5.71 17.88
CA LEU A 464 -19.92 -6.71 17.14
C LEU A 464 -19.69 -7.99 17.98
N PRO A 465 -19.34 -9.13 17.35
CA PRO A 465 -19.06 -10.38 18.06
C PRO A 465 -17.98 -10.26 19.15
N ASN A 466 -16.98 -9.41 18.92
CA ASN A 466 -15.89 -9.10 19.86
C ASN A 466 -16.29 -8.08 20.95
N GLN A 467 -17.59 -7.79 21.11
CA GLN A 467 -18.16 -6.82 22.07
C GLN A 467 -17.87 -5.34 21.78
N LYS A 468 -17.14 -5.02 20.69
CA LYS A 468 -17.01 -3.63 20.26
C LYS A 468 -18.34 -3.04 19.83
N GLN A 469 -18.49 -1.75 20.01
CA GLN A 469 -19.76 -1.06 19.81
C GLN A 469 -19.62 0.16 18.90
N MET A 470 -20.68 0.45 18.15
CA MET A 470 -20.89 1.71 17.43
C MET A 470 -22.17 2.35 17.97
N ARG A 471 -22.04 3.51 18.61
CA ARG A 471 -23.18 4.28 19.13
C ARG A 471 -23.65 5.25 18.06
N ILE A 472 -24.94 5.24 17.80
CA ILE A 472 -25.61 6.17 16.88
C ILE A 472 -26.29 7.23 17.75
N MET A 473 -25.75 8.43 17.72
CA MET A 473 -26.26 9.57 18.47
C MET A 473 -26.94 10.54 17.51
N GLN A 474 -28.12 11.03 17.84
CA GLN A 474 -28.82 12.06 17.06
C GLN A 474 -29.06 13.30 17.91
N GLN A 475 -28.96 14.47 17.29
CA GLN A 475 -29.21 15.73 17.97
C GLN A 475 -30.64 15.81 18.49
N GLN A 476 -30.80 16.24 19.74
CA GLN A 476 -32.10 16.37 20.38
C GLN A 476 -32.91 17.55 19.84
N PRO A 477 -34.24 17.50 20.02
CA PRO A 477 -35.03 16.29 20.32
C PRO A 477 -35.06 15.33 19.14
N THR A 478 -35.15 14.03 19.41
CA THR A 478 -35.29 12.97 18.41
C THR A 478 -36.55 12.14 18.68
N THR A 479 -37.13 11.60 17.60
CA THR A 479 -38.21 10.58 17.62
C THR A 479 -37.72 9.23 17.07
N LEU A 480 -36.44 9.16 16.66
CA LEU A 480 -35.85 7.98 16.05
C LEU A 480 -35.46 6.97 17.13
N GLU A 481 -36.00 5.76 17.03
CA GLU A 481 -35.64 4.63 17.91
C GLU A 481 -35.17 3.45 17.06
N LEU A 482 -33.85 3.32 16.88
CA LEU A 482 -33.24 2.17 16.20
C LEU A 482 -32.98 1.00 17.14
N GLY A 483 -32.71 1.28 18.43
CA GLY A 483 -32.39 0.26 19.42
C GLY A 483 -31.12 -0.53 19.06
N GLN A 484 -31.18 -1.86 19.16
CA GLN A 484 -30.08 -2.73 18.71
C GLN A 484 -30.13 -2.93 17.20
N VAL A 485 -29.03 -2.61 16.53
CA VAL A 485 -28.90 -2.68 15.09
C VAL A 485 -28.17 -3.96 14.69
N ASP A 486 -28.76 -4.75 13.78
CA ASP A 486 -28.17 -5.99 13.27
C ASP A 486 -27.05 -5.72 12.24
N ASP A 487 -25.80 -5.68 12.73
CA ASP A 487 -24.61 -5.52 11.87
C ASP A 487 -24.51 -6.60 10.80
N ALA A 488 -24.79 -7.86 11.14
CA ALA A 488 -24.53 -8.99 10.25
C ALA A 488 -25.42 -8.94 9.01
N ALA A 489 -26.70 -8.58 9.18
CA ALA A 489 -27.63 -8.38 8.08
C ALA A 489 -27.27 -7.15 7.24
N LEU A 490 -27.03 -6.00 7.89
CA LEU A 490 -26.75 -4.74 7.19
C LEU A 490 -25.41 -4.76 6.48
N ALA A 491 -24.37 -5.36 7.06
CA ALA A 491 -23.07 -5.52 6.43
C ALA A 491 -23.14 -6.40 5.17
N ARG A 492 -23.98 -7.45 5.19
CA ARG A 492 -24.22 -8.28 4.01
C ARG A 492 -24.96 -7.51 2.91
N ALA A 493 -25.98 -6.72 3.28
CA ALA A 493 -26.70 -5.87 2.34
C ALA A 493 -25.79 -4.78 1.75
N PHE A 494 -24.90 -4.20 2.56
CA PHE A 494 -23.87 -3.28 2.11
C PHE A 494 -22.99 -3.91 1.04
N ASP A 495 -22.44 -5.11 1.31
CA ASP A 495 -21.56 -5.81 0.37
C ASP A 495 -22.28 -6.18 -0.93
N GLN A 496 -23.57 -6.51 -0.86
CA GLN A 496 -24.39 -6.81 -2.04
C GLN A 496 -24.68 -5.57 -2.91
N THR A 497 -24.59 -4.36 -2.34
CA THR A 497 -24.90 -3.10 -3.02
C THR A 497 -23.66 -2.23 -3.25
N ALA A 498 -22.47 -2.67 -2.83
CA ALA A 498 -21.20 -1.99 -2.99
C ALA A 498 -20.64 -2.04 -4.43
N TRP A 499 -21.41 -1.54 -5.39
CA TRP A 499 -21.06 -1.51 -6.82
C TRP A 499 -20.56 -0.11 -7.18
N PRO A 500 -19.74 0.09 -8.23
CA PRO A 500 -19.14 1.39 -8.53
C PRO A 500 -20.12 2.58 -8.56
N ALA A 501 -21.35 2.37 -9.02
CA ALA A 501 -22.39 3.40 -9.05
C ALA A 501 -22.81 3.90 -7.65
N ALA A 502 -22.78 3.04 -6.62
CA ALA A 502 -23.13 3.40 -5.25
C ALA A 502 -22.10 4.32 -4.59
N PHE A 503 -20.89 4.40 -5.14
CA PHE A 503 -19.81 5.29 -4.69
C PHE A 503 -19.55 6.44 -5.67
N ALA A 504 -20.31 6.50 -6.77
CA ALA A 504 -20.18 7.57 -7.73
C ALA A 504 -20.70 8.87 -7.10
N ARG A 505 -19.79 9.81 -6.83
CA ARG A 505 -20.18 11.14 -6.35
C ARG A 505 -20.91 11.88 -7.46
N SER A 506 -22.12 12.37 -7.20
CA SER A 506 -22.75 13.34 -8.10
C SER A 506 -21.97 14.65 -7.98
N ALA A 507 -21.31 15.06 -9.06
CA ALA A 507 -20.65 16.36 -9.14
C ALA A 507 -21.66 17.52 -9.35
N ARG A 508 -22.93 17.28 -9.01
CA ARG A 508 -24.03 18.22 -9.17
C ARG A 508 -24.91 18.07 -7.94
N GLY A 509 -25.18 19.20 -7.29
CA GLY A 509 -26.20 19.26 -6.24
C GLY A 509 -27.58 18.97 -6.80
N SER A 510 -28.53 18.67 -5.91
CA SER A 510 -29.94 18.47 -6.26
C SER A 510 -30.57 19.72 -6.87
N GLN A 511 -30.11 20.92 -6.49
CA GLN A 511 -30.54 22.19 -7.04
C GLN A 511 -29.50 22.71 -8.05
N PRO A 512 -29.83 22.82 -9.34
CA PRO A 512 -28.93 23.41 -10.32
C PRO A 512 -28.85 24.93 -10.11
N SER A 513 -27.64 25.48 -10.20
CA SER A 513 -27.38 26.92 -10.21
C SER A 513 -26.15 27.12 -11.09
N GLU A 514 -26.22 28.01 -12.07
CA GLU A 514 -25.12 28.31 -12.99
C GLU A 514 -24.74 29.77 -12.83
N ALA A 515 -23.78 30.05 -11.94
CA ALA A 515 -23.33 31.40 -11.64
C ALA A 515 -21.80 31.46 -11.71
N THR A 516 -21.28 32.42 -12.48
CA THR A 516 -19.83 32.52 -12.71
C THR A 516 -19.26 33.69 -11.94
N PHE A 517 -18.15 33.45 -11.24
CA PHE A 517 -17.40 34.46 -10.51
C PHE A 517 -16.02 34.67 -11.14
N GLY A 518 -15.57 35.92 -11.13
CA GLY A 518 -14.28 36.29 -11.69
C GLY A 518 -13.87 37.71 -11.31
N SER A 519 -12.94 38.28 -12.06
CA SER A 519 -12.59 39.70 -11.93
C SER A 519 -12.35 40.32 -13.29
N ALA A 520 -12.44 41.64 -13.40
CA ALA A 520 -12.13 42.35 -14.64
C ALA A 520 -10.69 42.10 -15.14
N ALA A 521 -9.74 41.84 -14.22
CA ALA A 521 -8.33 41.61 -14.57
C ALA A 521 -8.05 40.17 -15.03
N LEU A 522 -8.77 39.19 -14.51
CA LEU A 522 -8.48 37.76 -14.71
C LEU A 522 -9.53 37.03 -15.55
N GLY A 523 -10.69 37.64 -15.75
CA GLY A 523 -11.86 37.00 -16.35
C GLY A 523 -12.51 35.98 -15.40
N PRO A 524 -13.30 35.03 -15.94
CA PRO A 524 -13.95 33.97 -15.17
C PRO A 524 -12.96 33.03 -14.47
N LEU A 525 -13.11 32.83 -13.16
CA LEU A 525 -12.26 31.95 -12.37
C LEU A 525 -12.98 30.67 -11.94
N VAL A 526 -14.25 30.79 -11.54
CA VAL A 526 -15.02 29.67 -10.98
C VAL A 526 -16.49 29.81 -11.33
N ARG A 527 -17.18 28.68 -11.37
CA ARG A 527 -18.62 28.61 -11.57
C ARG A 527 -19.27 27.78 -10.48
N LEU A 528 -20.31 28.29 -9.84
CA LEU A 528 -21.24 27.44 -9.10
C LEU A 528 -22.06 26.66 -10.12
N VAL A 529 -22.10 25.33 -10.01
CA VAL A 529 -22.85 24.41 -10.90
C VAL A 529 -24.07 23.76 -10.22
N GLY A 530 -24.19 23.95 -8.90
CA GLY A 530 -25.35 23.51 -8.13
C GLY A 530 -25.11 23.62 -6.62
N TYR A 531 -26.14 23.33 -5.84
CA TYR A 531 -26.07 23.28 -4.39
C TYR A 531 -27.07 22.27 -3.80
N ASP A 532 -26.82 21.86 -2.57
CA ASP A 532 -27.77 21.14 -1.71
C ASP A 532 -28.01 21.97 -0.46
N LEU A 533 -29.27 22.13 -0.07
CA LEU A 533 -29.69 22.96 1.06
C LEU A 533 -30.62 22.16 1.98
N ASP A 534 -30.26 22.09 3.27
CA ASP A 534 -31.10 21.44 4.28
C ASP A 534 -31.68 22.48 5.26
N THR A 535 -32.99 22.73 5.14
CA THR A 535 -33.72 23.67 5.99
C THR A 535 -34.55 22.97 7.07
N ARG A 536 -34.40 21.66 7.27
CA ARG A 536 -35.14 20.90 8.30
C ARG A 536 -34.81 21.40 9.71
N ARG A 537 -33.59 21.90 9.91
CA ARG A 537 -33.10 22.48 11.17
C ARG A 537 -33.05 24.01 11.19
N ALA A 538 -33.75 24.68 10.27
CA ALA A 538 -33.87 26.14 10.24
C ALA A 538 -34.85 26.66 11.32
N TYR A 539 -34.39 26.69 12.56
CA TYR A 539 -35.09 27.25 13.73
C TYR A 539 -34.06 27.80 14.74
N PRO A 540 -34.44 28.65 15.72
CA PRO A 540 -33.51 29.18 16.71
C PRO A 540 -32.81 28.08 17.52
N GLY A 541 -31.48 28.14 17.61
CA GLY A 541 -30.64 27.09 18.19
C GLY A 541 -30.33 25.91 17.25
N GLY A 542 -30.90 25.91 16.04
CA GLY A 542 -30.64 24.94 14.97
C GLY A 542 -29.52 25.39 14.03
N ARG A 543 -29.54 24.89 12.79
CA ARG A 543 -28.57 25.23 11.75
C ARG A 543 -29.10 25.00 10.34
N VAL A 544 -28.45 25.63 9.37
CA VAL A 544 -28.73 25.46 7.94
C VAL A 544 -27.47 24.94 7.24
N PRO A 545 -27.33 23.62 7.05
CA PRO A 545 -26.31 23.04 6.19
C PRO A 545 -26.53 23.40 4.72
N VAL A 546 -25.46 23.78 4.03
CA VAL A 546 -25.45 23.96 2.57
C VAL A 546 -24.18 23.35 1.98
N THR A 547 -24.32 22.61 0.89
CA THR A 547 -23.19 22.12 0.09
C THR A 547 -23.19 22.86 -1.24
N LEU A 548 -22.09 23.54 -1.57
CA LEU A 548 -21.88 24.29 -2.80
C LEU A 548 -21.01 23.47 -3.75
N TYR A 549 -21.41 23.36 -5.02
CA TYR A 549 -20.65 22.64 -6.03
C TYR A 549 -19.97 23.61 -6.98
N TRP A 550 -18.66 23.73 -6.87
CA TRP A 550 -17.84 24.69 -7.61
C TRP A 550 -17.06 24.03 -8.73
N GLN A 551 -17.26 24.45 -9.97
CA GLN A 551 -16.42 24.12 -11.11
C GLN A 551 -15.34 25.18 -11.32
N THR A 552 -14.08 24.80 -11.20
CA THR A 552 -12.94 25.67 -11.47
C THR A 552 -12.80 25.90 -12.97
N LEU A 553 -12.76 27.16 -13.42
CA LEU A 553 -12.62 27.52 -14.84
C LEU A 553 -11.18 27.89 -15.19
N ALA A 554 -10.47 28.52 -14.26
CA ALA A 554 -9.08 28.94 -14.40
C ALA A 554 -8.33 28.78 -13.07
N GLU A 555 -7.00 28.85 -13.11
CA GLU A 555 -6.18 28.82 -11.90
C GLU A 555 -6.41 30.08 -11.06
N PHE A 556 -6.61 29.89 -9.76
CA PHE A 556 -6.70 31.01 -8.82
C PHE A 556 -5.32 31.59 -8.52
N PRO A 557 -5.16 32.92 -8.54
CA PRO A 557 -3.87 33.56 -8.25
C PRO A 557 -3.52 33.56 -6.75
N ALA A 558 -4.50 33.30 -5.88
CA ALA A 558 -4.38 33.32 -4.42
C ALA A 558 -5.48 32.47 -3.78
N GLY A 559 -5.36 32.18 -2.48
CA GLY A 559 -6.36 31.44 -1.70
C GLY A 559 -7.54 32.33 -1.30
N TYR A 560 -8.65 32.25 -2.03
CA TYR A 560 -9.92 32.90 -1.71
C TYR A 560 -10.66 32.08 -0.65
N GLN A 561 -11.40 32.78 0.21
CA GLN A 561 -12.37 32.17 1.10
C GLN A 561 -13.77 32.29 0.49
N ILE A 562 -14.62 31.32 0.84
CA ILE A 562 -16.02 31.29 0.42
C ILE A 562 -16.86 31.68 1.61
N PHE A 563 -17.70 32.69 1.43
CA PHE A 563 -18.68 33.10 2.43
C PHE A 563 -20.05 32.56 2.07
N THR A 564 -20.79 32.17 3.10
CA THR A 564 -22.19 31.80 3.03
C THR A 564 -22.92 32.53 4.14
N HIS A 565 -23.92 33.35 3.82
CA HIS A 565 -24.63 34.20 4.78
C HIS A 565 -26.14 34.02 4.71
N LEU A 566 -26.81 34.12 5.85
CA LEU A 566 -28.21 34.53 5.91
C LEU A 566 -28.25 36.04 6.12
N GLU A 567 -28.80 36.76 5.14
CA GLU A 567 -28.80 38.21 5.10
C GLU A 567 -30.07 38.82 5.70
N SER A 568 -29.95 40.01 6.28
CA SER A 568 -31.05 40.91 6.67
C SER A 568 -30.82 42.31 6.10
N ASP A 569 -31.77 43.21 6.27
CA ASP A 569 -31.60 44.63 5.86
C ASP A 569 -30.40 45.32 6.56
N ALA A 570 -29.95 44.79 7.70
CA ALA A 570 -28.81 45.29 8.47
C ALA A 570 -27.48 44.55 8.18
N GLY A 571 -27.49 43.55 7.28
CA GLY A 571 -26.34 42.68 6.98
C GLY A 571 -26.52 41.24 7.48
N PRO A 572 -25.45 40.43 7.51
CA PRO A 572 -25.53 38.99 7.79
C PRO A 572 -25.93 38.73 9.25
N VAL A 573 -26.99 37.95 9.45
CA VAL A 573 -27.49 37.53 10.77
C VAL A 573 -26.96 36.14 11.17
N ALA A 574 -26.53 35.34 10.20
CA ALA A 574 -25.74 34.12 10.39
C ALA A 574 -24.77 33.98 9.22
N GLN A 575 -23.58 33.41 9.47
CA GLN A 575 -22.53 33.30 8.45
C GLN A 575 -21.66 32.04 8.65
N SER A 576 -21.06 31.59 7.56
CA SER A 576 -20.08 30.51 7.50
C SER A 576 -19.06 30.85 6.41
N ASP A 577 -17.90 31.30 6.86
CA ASP A 577 -16.83 31.81 6.01
C ASP A 577 -15.58 30.98 6.24
N GLY A 578 -14.88 30.60 5.17
CA GLY A 578 -13.62 29.91 5.34
C GLY A 578 -12.98 29.40 4.07
N VAL A 579 -11.84 28.75 4.27
CA VAL A 579 -11.19 27.96 3.23
C VAL A 579 -12.09 26.76 2.89
N PRO A 580 -12.37 26.49 1.60
CA PRO A 580 -13.25 25.40 1.19
C PRO A 580 -12.88 24.02 1.75
N VAL A 581 -13.88 23.14 1.80
CA VAL A 581 -13.77 21.74 2.24
C VAL A 581 -13.27 21.67 3.69
N CYS A 582 -14.02 22.28 4.61
CA CYS A 582 -13.72 22.32 6.04
C CYS A 582 -12.29 22.79 6.37
N TRP A 583 -11.82 23.86 5.74
CA TRP A 583 -10.45 24.40 5.90
C TRP A 583 -9.31 23.56 5.31
N THR A 584 -9.60 22.55 4.49
CA THR A 584 -8.56 21.63 4.00
C THR A 584 -8.18 21.82 2.54
N TYR A 585 -8.96 22.59 1.76
CA TYR A 585 -8.73 22.68 0.32
C TYR A 585 -8.73 24.12 -0.26
N PRO A 586 -7.62 24.86 -0.09
CA PRO A 586 -7.43 26.22 -0.60
C PRO A 586 -7.63 26.36 -2.11
N THR A 587 -8.28 27.44 -2.55
CA THR A 587 -8.67 27.64 -3.96
C THR A 587 -7.49 27.77 -4.93
N ASP A 588 -6.32 28.24 -4.48
CA ASP A 588 -5.07 28.31 -5.28
C ASP A 588 -4.43 26.95 -5.58
N THR A 589 -4.99 25.88 -5.00
CA THR A 589 -4.62 24.50 -5.31
C THR A 589 -5.57 23.84 -6.31
N TRP A 590 -6.69 24.50 -6.64
CA TRP A 590 -7.69 23.98 -7.55
C TRP A 590 -7.19 24.00 -8.99
N ARG A 591 -7.53 22.96 -9.75
CA ARG A 591 -7.16 22.80 -11.16
C ARG A 591 -8.36 23.09 -12.06
N PRO A 592 -8.16 23.74 -13.22
CA PRO A 592 -9.23 23.94 -14.19
C PRO A 592 -9.97 22.64 -14.53
N GLY A 593 -11.30 22.70 -14.55
CA GLY A 593 -12.20 21.58 -14.82
C GLY A 593 -12.57 20.73 -13.59
N GLN A 594 -11.92 20.91 -12.44
CA GLN A 594 -12.32 20.22 -11.20
C GLN A 594 -13.68 20.70 -10.71
N ILE A 595 -14.45 19.78 -10.11
CA ILE A 595 -15.67 20.10 -9.39
C ILE A 595 -15.45 19.79 -7.90
N ILE A 596 -15.62 20.79 -7.05
CA ILE A 596 -15.41 20.72 -5.60
C ILE A 596 -16.76 20.81 -4.90
N ALA A 597 -17.04 19.85 -4.02
CA ALA A 597 -18.17 19.90 -3.09
C ALA A 597 -17.70 20.56 -1.79
N ASP A 598 -18.21 21.75 -1.52
CA ASP A 598 -17.82 22.59 -0.40
C ASP A 598 -18.96 22.70 0.62
N GLN A 599 -18.72 22.26 1.84
CA GLN A 599 -19.74 22.15 2.87
C GLN A 599 -19.65 23.33 3.84
N HIS A 600 -20.76 24.02 4.02
CA HIS A 600 -20.94 25.10 4.99
C HIS A 600 -22.11 24.81 5.90
N ALA A 601 -22.08 25.40 7.08
CA ALA A 601 -23.18 25.30 8.03
C ALA A 601 -23.36 26.59 8.80
N LEU A 602 -24.53 27.20 8.61
CA LEU A 602 -24.95 28.41 9.28
C LEU A 602 -25.58 28.04 10.62
N SER A 603 -24.86 28.24 11.72
CA SER A 603 -25.42 28.05 13.07
C SER A 603 -26.38 29.19 13.42
N LEU A 604 -27.57 28.85 13.91
CA LEU A 604 -28.58 29.81 14.34
C LEU A 604 -28.56 29.88 15.87
N SER A 605 -28.38 31.06 16.46
CA SER A 605 -28.38 31.19 17.92
C SER A 605 -29.76 30.87 18.51
N PRO A 606 -29.86 30.50 19.80
CA PRO A 606 -31.15 30.29 20.46
C PRO A 606 -32.07 31.53 20.44
N GLU A 607 -31.49 32.73 20.33
CA GLU A 607 -32.21 34.01 20.25
C GLU A 607 -32.46 34.47 18.81
N PHE A 608 -32.07 33.66 17.81
CA PHE A 608 -32.26 33.98 16.40
C PHE A 608 -33.75 34.23 16.13
N GLN A 609 -34.07 35.27 15.36
CA GLN A 609 -35.45 35.65 15.10
C GLN A 609 -36.04 34.79 13.96
N PRO A 610 -37.21 34.19 14.16
CA PRO A 610 -37.93 33.51 13.08
C PRO A 610 -38.32 34.49 11.96
N GLY A 611 -38.30 34.01 10.72
CA GLY A 611 -38.52 34.85 9.55
C GLY A 611 -37.85 34.33 8.27
N ARG A 612 -37.91 35.14 7.22
CA ARG A 612 -37.40 34.80 5.88
C ARG A 612 -36.11 35.55 5.59
N TYR A 613 -35.02 34.81 5.37
CA TYR A 613 -33.67 35.35 5.21
C TYR A 613 -33.07 34.89 3.87
N PRO A 614 -32.65 35.80 2.97
CA PRO A 614 -31.92 35.44 1.77
C PRO A 614 -30.60 34.75 2.08
N LEU A 615 -30.33 33.61 1.44
CA LEU A 615 -29.07 32.89 1.49
C LEU A 615 -28.13 33.44 0.42
N ALA A 616 -27.09 34.17 0.83
CA ALA A 616 -26.10 34.78 -0.04
C ALA A 616 -24.78 34.00 0.00
N ILE A 617 -24.13 33.87 -1.16
CA ILE A 617 -22.80 33.26 -1.29
C ILE A 617 -21.87 34.09 -2.16
N GLY A 618 -20.57 33.97 -1.95
CA GLY A 618 -19.54 34.58 -2.79
C GLY A 618 -18.13 34.23 -2.34
N LEU A 619 -17.14 34.80 -3.04
CA LEU A 619 -15.72 34.55 -2.78
C LEU A 619 -14.99 35.85 -2.51
N TYR A 620 -14.02 35.82 -1.60
CA TYR A 620 -13.21 36.99 -1.26
C TYR A 620 -11.76 36.64 -0.90
N LEU A 621 -10.88 37.63 -1.03
CA LEU A 621 -9.51 37.54 -0.54
C LEU A 621 -9.47 37.84 0.96
N PRO A 622 -8.96 36.94 1.81
CA PRO A 622 -9.00 37.15 3.27
C PRO A 622 -8.15 38.34 3.74
N ASP A 623 -7.08 38.69 3.02
CA ASP A 623 -6.18 39.78 3.42
C ASP A 623 -6.74 41.17 3.09
N THR A 624 -7.49 41.30 2.00
CA THR A 624 -8.00 42.58 1.49
C THR A 624 -9.51 42.75 1.62
N PHE A 625 -10.22 41.65 1.90
CA PHE A 625 -11.69 41.55 1.82
C PHE A 625 -12.28 41.88 0.44
N GLU A 626 -11.44 41.94 -0.60
CA GLU A 626 -11.88 42.13 -1.97
C GLU A 626 -12.67 40.91 -2.44
N ARG A 627 -13.89 41.13 -2.94
CA ARG A 627 -14.78 40.09 -3.42
C ARG A 627 -14.61 39.88 -4.93
N LEU A 628 -14.80 38.65 -5.39
CA LEU A 628 -14.97 38.38 -6.81
C LEU A 628 -16.31 38.93 -7.32
N ASP A 629 -16.30 39.38 -8.57
CA ASP A 629 -17.49 39.81 -9.28
C ASP A 629 -18.32 38.58 -9.68
N LEU A 630 -19.61 38.61 -9.37
CA LEU A 630 -20.63 37.80 -10.04
C LEU A 630 -20.78 38.33 -11.47
N LEU A 631 -20.56 37.48 -12.47
CA LEU A 631 -20.55 37.87 -13.87
C LEU A 631 -21.91 37.60 -14.54
N ASP A 632 -22.38 38.53 -15.38
CA ASP A 632 -23.53 38.32 -16.26
C ASP A 632 -23.18 37.41 -17.46
N ALA A 633 -24.17 37.12 -18.31
CA ALA A 633 -23.99 36.28 -19.50
C ALA A 633 -23.00 36.87 -20.54
N ALA A 634 -22.73 38.18 -20.49
CA ALA A 634 -21.76 38.87 -21.34
C ALA A 634 -20.38 38.98 -20.68
N GLY A 635 -20.23 38.50 -19.43
CA GLY A 635 -18.99 38.54 -18.67
C GLY A 635 -18.74 39.86 -17.92
N ASN A 636 -19.75 40.73 -17.78
CA ASN A 636 -19.62 41.98 -17.04
C ASN A 636 -19.95 41.77 -15.55
N PRO A 637 -19.35 42.54 -14.63
CA PRO A 637 -19.72 42.54 -13.23
C PRO A 637 -21.20 42.92 -13.01
N ALA A 638 -21.93 42.08 -12.29
CA ALA A 638 -23.35 42.22 -11.95
C ALA A 638 -23.62 42.25 -10.44
N GLY A 639 -22.56 42.23 -9.62
CA GLY A 639 -22.61 42.19 -8.16
C GLY A 639 -21.40 41.43 -7.61
N THR A 640 -21.33 41.22 -6.30
CA THR A 640 -20.24 40.46 -5.65
C THR A 640 -20.75 39.29 -4.81
N SER A 641 -22.04 38.99 -4.91
CA SER A 641 -22.72 37.92 -4.20
C SER A 641 -23.88 37.39 -5.03
N LEU A 642 -24.13 36.08 -4.92
CA LEU A 642 -25.30 35.43 -5.48
C LEU A 642 -26.29 35.09 -4.36
N ILE A 643 -27.57 35.43 -4.54
CA ILE A 643 -28.64 34.93 -3.69
C ILE A 643 -29.10 33.58 -4.24
N LEU A 644 -28.94 32.50 -3.48
CA LEU A 644 -29.33 31.15 -3.87
C LEU A 644 -30.84 30.93 -3.72
N GLU A 645 -31.36 31.21 -2.52
CA GLU A 645 -32.76 31.01 -2.14
C GLU A 645 -33.08 31.89 -0.92
N THR A 646 -34.35 31.95 -0.52
CA THR A 646 -34.77 32.51 0.77
C THR A 646 -35.08 31.39 1.77
N VAL A 647 -34.34 31.33 2.87
CA VAL A 647 -34.54 30.35 3.94
C VAL A 647 -35.63 30.83 4.89
N ASP A 648 -36.59 29.96 5.19
CA ASP A 648 -37.64 30.21 6.18
C ASP A 648 -37.25 29.60 7.53
N VAL A 649 -36.91 30.47 8.49
CA VAL A 649 -36.56 30.11 9.86
C VAL A 649 -37.82 30.11 10.71
N ARG A 650 -38.16 28.95 11.27
CA ARG A 650 -39.43 28.70 11.95
C ARG A 650 -39.34 28.98 13.46
N ASP A 651 -40.46 29.30 14.09
CA ASP A 651 -40.54 29.60 15.55
C ASP A 651 -40.09 28.43 16.44
N GLU A 652 -40.42 27.20 16.06
CA GLU A 652 -40.08 26.00 16.83
C GLU A 652 -39.60 24.86 15.93
N LYS A 653 -38.84 23.94 16.51
CA LYS A 653 -38.50 22.66 15.88
C LYS A 653 -39.79 21.86 15.67
N ILE A 654 -40.24 21.73 14.42
CA ILE A 654 -41.38 20.88 14.10
C ILE A 654 -41.01 19.43 14.46
N ARG A 655 -41.73 18.84 15.44
CA ARG A 655 -41.69 17.40 15.69
C ARG A 655 -42.44 16.72 14.53
N ASN A 656 -41.70 16.28 13.51
CA ASN A 656 -42.25 15.36 12.52
C ASN A 656 -42.06 13.91 13.00
#